data_AF-A0A1Q9EIZ4-F1
#
_entry.id   AF-A0A1Q9EIZ4-F1
#
_cell.length_a   1.000
_cell.length_b   1.000
_cell.length_c   1.000
_cell.angle_alpha   90.00
_cell.angle_beta   90.00
_cell.angle_gamma   90.00
#
_symmetry.space_group_name_H-M   'P 1'
#
loop_
_entity.id
_entity.type
_entity.pdbx_description
1 polymer ?
#
loop_
_entity_poly.entity_id
_entity_poly.type
_entity_poly.pdbx_seq_one_letter_code
_entity_poly.pdbx_strand_id
1 'polypeptide(L)'
;MPAPTIPAGKGRGEEPDHEDVRSIDVDLPTSGVAIEMQLETLRKQFESDLLRVLERVQALEGRLDMQHSSVAIGQKMSSNEVEPTKEESMLNKPSGVTEPDVEEQEQSTEVYFEESAWSIPVLAGIIDVDVGRFDRMFAGLLVLLNFFMQGAFSWVLLTDAFIGEAFESRVESAKIWRTSIAHDHKYLDLADTSLVSRVCTGDGALILSTTQATLIAQINSFLGLQKSQFEHSLFQPGILLGMICIILWTLCVYKEFRRIWLQMEAAWQIPKKRRTVFRDSAFVCMSWGRFCALLGTYLARAIIASVLLAAGILWLARTTSIEELMLNAVALNAILDVDEFLFAGMTPVKIQHAIQSLKPIKVKYSRQRSQCESLMHLVSLSILVLLSYYLLLGPLGDTMLAVKNELCGGDQAFVVAYNSDTQQTFGLKTSGTRDYQSLSASEVAVQSHKATSPETTPGAGPVYLTFSATKDLFQADITRTMAAESELTPFCIETLTDPSNPLFGDPAMQAMTQQRIDIAALSAGRQDYGGCGDLGDLCDTFDARLVRLTCGNTCGCLNPYSSAWFKVEAQGCATACLRVAEMRMQNSTCQDLPPDDNWRKFWTLYPTVLSSFYGRDITGTSFYAGITQTVNAMISGGCPVLSQSPLELMTQASWCQGMPTLFRPLAIVKLHLKTLRRNSRGEMLEMAAEHKGPRVNVGWVDAQDVYEVTPLVEAVRQELRSSAKNEHLEVFKANALVSVLREMTRALLEALSDVNG
;
A
#
# COMPACT_ATOMS: atom_id res chain seq x y z
N MET A 1 -47.66 -28.84 47.37
CA MET A 1 -46.57 -29.51 48.10
C MET A 1 -45.25 -28.93 47.60
N PRO A 2 -44.36 -28.45 48.49
CA PRO A 2 -43.20 -27.64 48.10
C PRO A 2 -41.89 -28.43 48.15
N ALA A 3 -40.92 -28.06 47.31
CA ALA A 3 -39.48 -28.25 47.48
C ALA A 3 -38.72 -27.49 46.37
N PRO A 4 -37.43 -27.14 46.53
CA PRO A 4 -36.83 -26.49 47.69
C PRO A 4 -35.93 -25.29 47.26
N THR A 5 -35.61 -24.44 48.24
CA THR A 5 -34.70 -23.29 48.15
C THR A 5 -33.37 -23.64 48.82
N ILE A 6 -32.22 -23.50 48.13
CA ILE A 6 -30.87 -23.32 48.73
C ILE A 6 -29.96 -22.56 47.72
N PRO A 7 -28.80 -21.97 48.09
CA PRO A 7 -28.68 -20.54 48.38
C PRO A 7 -27.62 -19.81 47.52
N ALA A 8 -27.63 -18.49 47.62
CA ALA A 8 -26.71 -17.57 46.96
C ALA A 8 -25.23 -17.80 47.35
N GLY A 9 -24.41 -18.16 46.37
CA GLY A 9 -22.96 -18.12 46.40
C GLY A 9 -22.46 -16.77 45.90
N LYS A 10 -21.78 -16.04 46.79
CA LYS A 10 -21.19 -14.71 46.60
C LYS A 10 -19.83 -14.88 45.91
N GLY A 11 -19.74 -14.55 44.63
CA GLY A 11 -18.48 -14.47 43.88
C GLY A 11 -18.30 -13.06 43.32
N ARG A 12 -17.35 -12.30 43.89
CA ARG A 12 -16.80 -11.08 43.28
C ARG A 12 -16.01 -11.51 42.05
N GLY A 13 -16.49 -11.17 40.86
CA GLY A 13 -15.65 -11.00 39.68
C GLY A 13 -15.36 -9.50 39.57
N GLU A 14 -14.08 -9.15 39.70
CA GLU A 14 -13.56 -7.83 39.36
C GLU A 14 -13.76 -7.63 37.86
N GLU A 15 -14.51 -6.59 37.53
CA GLU A 15 -14.70 -6.05 36.19
C GLU A 15 -13.48 -5.18 35.87
N PRO A 16 -12.78 -5.37 34.74
CA PRO A 16 -11.62 -4.56 34.43
C PRO A 16 -12.08 -3.14 34.09
N ASP A 17 -11.56 -2.18 34.85
CA ASP A 17 -11.73 -0.74 34.60
C ASP A 17 -11.39 -0.44 33.13
N HIS A 18 -12.40 0.08 32.42
CA HIS A 18 -12.21 0.75 31.14
C HIS A 18 -11.32 1.97 31.39
N GLU A 19 -10.04 1.89 31.01
CA GLU A 19 -9.16 3.04 30.96
C GLU A 19 -9.76 4.10 30.03
N ASP A 20 -10.08 5.26 30.62
CA ASP A 20 -10.34 6.51 29.92
C ASP A 20 -9.21 6.77 28.92
N VAL A 21 -9.55 6.65 27.62
CA VAL A 21 -8.74 7.18 26.53
C VAL A 21 -8.75 8.71 26.68
N ARG A 22 -7.76 9.23 27.41
CA ARG A 22 -7.39 10.65 27.34
C ARG A 22 -7.02 10.94 25.89
N SER A 23 -7.85 11.74 25.22
CA SER A 23 -7.49 12.39 23.99
C SER A 23 -6.19 13.15 24.22
N ILE A 24 -5.12 12.71 23.55
CA ILE A 24 -3.91 13.51 23.41
C ILE A 24 -4.30 14.61 22.42
N ASP A 25 -4.71 15.75 22.94
CA ASP A 25 -4.77 16.99 22.17
C ASP A 25 -3.33 17.35 21.80
N VAL A 26 -2.93 16.94 20.60
CA VAL A 26 -1.71 17.45 19.97
C VAL A 26 -2.07 18.84 19.44
N ASP A 27 -1.73 19.87 20.21
CA ASP A 27 -1.76 21.26 19.76
C ASP A 27 -0.80 21.42 18.56
N LEU A 28 -1.34 21.22 17.36
CA LEU A 28 -0.65 21.54 16.11
C LEU A 28 -0.60 23.07 15.98
N PRO A 29 0.59 23.69 15.92
CA PRO A 29 0.72 25.13 15.83
C PRO A 29 0.07 25.63 14.53
N THR A 30 -0.95 26.47 14.68
CA THR A 30 -1.84 26.98 13.61
C THR A 30 -1.20 28.02 12.69
N SER A 31 0.11 28.25 12.75
CA SER A 31 0.82 29.13 11.82
C SER A 31 1.84 28.33 11.01
N GLY A 32 1.63 28.25 9.69
CA GLY A 32 2.55 27.57 8.76
C GLY A 32 3.99 28.10 8.86
N VAL A 33 4.17 29.33 9.32
CA VAL A 33 5.48 29.96 9.57
C VAL A 33 6.29 29.25 10.66
N ALA A 34 5.64 28.71 11.70
CA ALA A 34 6.34 28.02 12.79
C ALA A 34 6.88 26.65 12.33
N ILE A 35 6.13 25.95 11.48
CA ILE A 35 6.53 24.65 10.93
C ILE A 35 7.67 24.83 9.92
N GLU A 36 7.60 25.86 9.07
CA GLU A 36 8.64 26.15 8.08
C GLU A 36 9.96 26.55 8.77
N MET A 37 9.89 27.32 9.86
CA MET A 37 11.07 27.67 10.65
C MET A 37 11.67 26.46 11.40
N GLN A 38 10.83 25.53 11.88
CA GLN A 38 11.31 24.27 12.46
C GLN A 38 11.95 23.35 11.43
N LEU A 39 11.38 23.26 10.22
CA LEU A 39 11.92 22.47 9.11
C LEU A 39 13.29 23.01 8.66
N GLU A 40 13.43 24.34 8.55
CA GLU A 40 14.68 25.01 8.22
C GLU A 40 15.76 24.79 9.30
N THR A 41 15.35 24.77 10.57
CA THR A 41 16.25 24.50 11.70
C THR A 41 16.72 23.04 11.68
N LEU A 42 15.82 22.10 11.41
CA LEU A 42 16.13 20.67 11.25
C LEU A 42 17.08 20.42 10.07
N ARG A 43 16.85 21.10 8.95
CA ARG A 43 17.73 21.01 7.77
C ARG A 43 19.16 21.47 8.08
N LYS A 44 19.30 22.63 8.74
CA LYS A 44 20.62 23.15 9.15
C LYS A 44 21.32 22.25 10.16
N GLN A 45 20.56 21.66 11.09
CA GLN A 45 21.11 20.72 12.05
C GLN A 45 21.60 19.44 11.36
N PHE A 46 20.83 18.92 10.40
CA PHE A 46 21.22 17.75 9.61
C PHE A 46 22.47 18.01 8.75
N GLU A 47 22.56 19.18 8.08
CA GLU A 47 23.76 19.56 7.32
C GLU A 47 25.01 19.67 8.21
N SER A 48 24.86 20.21 9.43
CA SER A 48 25.95 20.27 10.42
C SER A 48 26.40 18.88 10.88
N ASP A 49 25.46 17.97 11.14
CA ASP A 49 25.78 16.61 11.57
C ASP A 49 26.44 15.80 10.45
N LEU A 50 26.00 15.98 9.20
CA LEU A 50 26.62 15.35 8.03
C LEU A 50 28.08 15.79 7.84
N LEU A 51 28.36 17.10 7.97
CA LEU A 51 29.73 17.63 7.90
C LEU A 51 30.61 17.05 9.02
N ARG A 52 30.06 16.89 10.22
CA ARG A 52 30.78 16.31 11.37
C ARG A 52 31.10 14.83 11.19
N VAL A 53 30.23 14.08 10.51
CA VAL A 53 30.49 12.68 10.14
C VAL A 53 31.56 12.61 9.04
N LEU A 54 31.48 13.47 8.02
CA LEU A 54 32.49 13.57 6.96
C LEU A 54 33.89 13.89 7.51
N GLU A 55 33.98 14.83 8.46
CA GLU A 55 35.22 15.19 9.13
C GLU A 55 35.78 14.01 9.96
N ARG A 56 34.92 13.23 10.62
CA ARG A 56 35.31 12.01 11.34
C ARG A 56 35.81 10.91 10.39
N VAL A 57 35.20 10.77 9.22
CA VAL A 57 35.63 9.80 8.20
C VAL A 57 36.97 10.20 7.60
N GLN A 58 37.17 11.47 7.25
CA GLN A 58 38.48 11.97 6.78
C GLN A 58 39.57 11.83 7.85
N ALA A 59 39.26 12.08 9.12
CA ALA A 59 40.20 11.87 10.22
C ALA A 59 40.56 10.38 10.40
N LEU A 60 39.64 9.46 10.08
CA LEU A 60 39.89 8.02 10.09
C LEU A 60 40.72 7.58 8.87
N GLU A 61 40.43 8.10 7.67
CA GLU A 61 41.25 7.85 6.48
C GLU A 61 42.70 8.31 6.69
N GLY A 62 42.91 9.51 7.23
CA GLY A 62 44.26 10.00 7.55
C GLY A 62 45.01 9.14 8.59
N ARG A 63 44.28 8.44 9.48
CA ARG A 63 44.88 7.49 10.43
C ARG A 63 45.23 6.15 9.78
N LEU A 64 44.39 5.67 8.86
CA LEU A 64 44.63 4.43 8.11
C LEU A 64 45.81 4.57 7.14
N ASP A 65 45.98 5.74 6.51
CA ASP A 65 47.12 6.00 5.60
C ASP A 65 48.48 6.05 6.34
N MET A 66 48.49 6.53 7.59
CA MET A 66 49.68 6.45 8.45
C MET A 66 49.99 5.02 8.93
N GLN A 67 48.98 4.15 9.02
CA GLN A 67 49.19 2.73 9.32
C GLN A 67 49.72 1.95 8.12
N HIS A 68 49.32 2.29 6.89
CA HIS A 68 49.89 1.68 5.68
C HIS A 68 51.34 2.10 5.42
N SER A 69 51.74 3.32 5.78
CA SER A 69 53.14 3.78 5.65
C SER A 69 54.08 3.17 6.71
N SER A 70 53.58 2.71 7.85
CA SER A 70 54.40 2.06 8.89
C SER A 70 54.62 0.56 8.67
N VAL A 71 53.77 -0.11 7.88
CA VAL A 71 53.99 -1.52 7.48
C VAL A 71 54.97 -1.63 6.30
N ALA A 72 55.08 -0.60 5.45
CA ALA A 72 56.03 -0.60 4.32
C ALA A 72 57.51 -0.37 4.71
N ILE A 73 57.79 0.07 5.95
CA ILE A 73 59.17 0.34 6.43
C ILE A 73 59.77 -0.83 7.23
N GLY A 74 58.96 -1.84 7.59
CA GLY A 74 59.42 -3.03 8.33
C GLY A 74 60.09 -4.13 7.50
N GLN A 75 60.13 -4.03 6.16
CA GLN A 75 60.54 -5.14 5.29
C GLN A 75 61.75 -4.81 4.39
N LYS A 76 62.61 -3.85 4.80
CA LYS A 76 63.83 -3.50 4.06
C LYS A 76 65.06 -3.46 4.98
N MET A 77 65.42 -4.61 5.54
CA MET A 77 66.73 -4.83 6.14
C MET A 77 67.14 -6.30 5.98
N SER A 78 67.62 -6.65 4.79
CA SER A 78 68.71 -7.63 4.57
C SER A 78 68.92 -7.81 3.06
N SER A 79 69.70 -6.92 2.48
CA SER A 79 70.37 -7.17 1.21
C SER A 79 71.64 -6.32 1.23
N ASN A 80 72.74 -6.99 1.54
CA ASN A 80 74.09 -6.46 1.45
C ASN A 80 74.35 -6.01 0.01
N GLU A 81 74.59 -4.71 -0.15
CA GLU A 81 75.08 -4.08 -1.37
C GLU A 81 76.62 -4.19 -1.33
N VAL A 82 77.16 -5.06 -2.17
CA VAL A 82 78.60 -5.12 -2.49
C VAL A 82 78.84 -4.28 -3.74
N GLU A 83 79.78 -3.36 -3.60
CA GLU A 83 80.27 -2.37 -4.55
C GLU A 83 80.87 -3.00 -5.83
N PRO A 84 80.76 -2.36 -7.01
CA PRO A 84 81.26 -2.92 -8.26
C PRO A 84 82.71 -2.50 -8.53
N THR A 85 83.61 -3.46 -8.68
CA THR A 85 84.93 -3.21 -9.28
C THR A 85 85.06 -3.99 -10.59
N LYS A 86 85.45 -3.24 -11.63
CA LYS A 86 85.75 -3.67 -12.99
C LYS A 86 86.90 -4.68 -13.06
N GLU A 87 86.89 -5.36 -14.21
CA GLU A 87 88.02 -5.72 -15.07
C GLU A 87 88.43 -7.21 -15.20
N GLU A 88 88.64 -7.55 -16.48
CA GLU A 88 89.40 -8.66 -17.08
C GLU A 88 88.77 -10.07 -17.20
N SER A 89 88.17 -10.29 -18.39
CA SER A 89 88.72 -11.19 -19.43
C SER A 89 89.73 -12.26 -18.96
N MET A 90 89.37 -13.54 -19.05
CA MET A 90 89.97 -14.50 -20.01
C MET A 90 89.35 -15.92 -19.87
N LEU A 91 88.76 -16.37 -20.98
CA LEU A 91 88.92 -17.71 -21.59
C LEU A 91 89.29 -18.89 -20.66
N ASN A 92 88.36 -19.82 -20.42
CA ASN A 92 88.70 -21.24 -20.44
C ASN A 92 87.54 -22.22 -20.64
N LYS A 93 87.94 -23.35 -21.25
CA LYS A 93 87.28 -24.51 -21.86
C LYS A 93 86.19 -25.27 -21.06
N PRO A 94 85.44 -26.16 -21.74
CA PRO A 94 84.21 -26.80 -21.26
C PRO A 94 84.48 -28.11 -20.50
N SER A 95 83.58 -28.50 -19.59
CA SER A 95 83.33 -29.90 -19.22
C SER A 95 82.06 -30.03 -18.36
N GLY A 96 81.15 -30.90 -18.81
CA GLY A 96 80.13 -31.63 -18.05
C GLY A 96 79.51 -30.98 -16.82
N VAL A 97 78.42 -30.23 -17.04
CA VAL A 97 77.46 -29.93 -15.96
C VAL A 97 76.48 -31.09 -15.91
N THR A 98 76.57 -31.86 -14.82
CA THR A 98 75.51 -32.78 -14.39
C THR A 98 74.33 -31.90 -13.98
N GLU A 99 73.14 -32.14 -14.56
CA GLU A 99 71.91 -31.51 -14.10
C GLU A 99 71.82 -31.68 -12.58
N PRO A 100 71.83 -30.58 -11.79
CA PRO A 100 71.49 -30.71 -10.39
C PRO A 100 70.03 -31.14 -10.34
N ASP A 101 69.77 -32.29 -9.72
CA ASP A 101 68.45 -32.64 -9.23
C ASP A 101 67.89 -31.40 -8.52
N VAL A 102 66.94 -30.73 -9.18
CA VAL A 102 66.20 -29.62 -8.62
C VAL A 102 65.37 -30.24 -7.50
N GLU A 103 65.93 -30.26 -6.29
CA GLU A 103 65.19 -30.56 -5.08
C GLU A 103 63.99 -29.61 -5.08
N GLU A 104 62.82 -30.16 -5.39
CA GLU A 104 61.55 -29.48 -5.40
C GLU A 104 61.35 -28.92 -3.99
N GLN A 105 61.68 -27.64 -3.79
CA GLN A 105 61.55 -26.97 -2.49
C GLN A 105 60.09 -27.06 -2.06
N GLU A 106 59.80 -28.01 -1.16
CA GLU A 106 58.49 -28.14 -0.54
C GLU A 106 58.13 -26.80 0.12
N GLN A 107 57.23 -26.05 -0.52
CA GLN A 107 56.81 -24.74 -0.07
C GLN A 107 55.87 -24.90 1.13
N SER A 108 56.45 -25.00 2.33
CA SER A 108 55.68 -25.08 3.57
C SER A 108 54.99 -23.74 3.83
N THR A 109 53.67 -23.74 3.96
CA THR A 109 52.90 -22.53 4.32
C THR A 109 52.76 -22.47 5.84
N GLU A 110 53.04 -21.30 6.41
CA GLU A 110 52.93 -21.04 7.85
C GLU A 110 51.50 -20.60 8.19
N VAL A 111 50.78 -21.41 8.98
CA VAL A 111 49.41 -21.14 9.42
C VAL A 111 49.46 -20.56 10.84
N TYR A 112 48.97 -19.33 11.00
CA TYR A 112 48.86 -18.65 12.28
C TYR A 112 47.55 -19.00 12.98
N PHE A 113 47.57 -19.04 14.31
CA PHE A 113 46.33 -19.13 15.09
C PHE A 113 45.60 -17.80 14.99
N GLU A 114 44.32 -17.87 14.63
CA GLU A 114 43.48 -16.68 14.50
C GLU A 114 43.12 -16.12 15.88
N GLU A 115 43.08 -14.79 15.94
CA GLU A 115 42.60 -14.00 17.07
C GLU A 115 41.07 -14.10 17.20
N SER A 116 40.58 -15.30 17.51
CA SER A 116 39.16 -15.60 17.67
C SER A 116 38.92 -16.33 18.99
N ALA A 117 37.72 -16.13 19.56
CA ALA A 117 37.28 -16.84 20.76
C ALA A 117 37.33 -18.37 20.56
N TRP A 118 37.17 -18.86 19.32
CA TRP A 118 37.26 -20.27 18.98
C TRP A 118 38.66 -20.87 19.15
N SER A 119 39.72 -20.05 19.19
CA SER A 119 41.10 -20.47 19.41
C SER A 119 41.45 -20.64 20.90
N ILE A 120 40.63 -20.12 21.83
CA ILE A 120 40.90 -20.17 23.28
C ILE A 120 41.13 -21.60 23.82
N PRO A 121 40.39 -22.66 23.40
CA PRO A 121 40.64 -24.03 23.86
C PRO A 121 42.06 -24.55 23.58
N VAL A 122 42.75 -24.00 22.57
CA VAL A 122 44.16 -24.33 22.27
C VAL A 122 45.06 -23.99 23.47
N LEU A 123 44.78 -22.87 24.14
CA LEU A 123 45.55 -22.38 25.28
C LEU A 123 45.12 -23.01 26.61
N ALA A 124 43.97 -23.67 26.65
CA ALA A 124 43.44 -24.32 27.85
C ALA A 124 44.46 -25.33 28.38
N GLY A 125 45.07 -24.97 29.52
CA GLY A 125 46.05 -25.77 30.24
C GLY A 125 47.53 -25.60 29.84
N ILE A 126 47.89 -24.72 28.91
CA ILE A 126 49.29 -24.20 28.82
C ILE A 126 49.47 -23.10 29.85
N ILE A 127 48.45 -22.25 29.88
CA ILE A 127 48.25 -21.08 30.74
C ILE A 127 48.12 -21.44 32.23
N ASP A 128 48.00 -22.72 32.59
CA ASP A 128 47.82 -23.19 33.97
C ASP A 128 48.99 -22.83 34.91
N VAL A 129 50.17 -22.51 34.36
CA VAL A 129 51.37 -22.20 35.16
C VAL A 129 51.41 -20.72 35.58
N ASP A 130 51.02 -19.79 34.69
CA ASP A 130 51.27 -18.35 34.90
C ASP A 130 50.01 -17.46 34.93
N VAL A 131 48.84 -18.01 34.59
CA VAL A 131 47.60 -17.23 34.47
C VAL A 131 46.61 -17.59 35.59
N GLY A 132 46.00 -16.54 36.15
CA GLY A 132 45.11 -16.66 37.30
C GLY A 132 43.94 -17.60 37.03
N ARG A 133 43.39 -18.22 38.09
CA ARG A 133 42.15 -19.02 38.00
C ARG A 133 40.99 -18.20 37.40
N PHE A 134 40.96 -16.90 37.66
CA PHE A 134 39.94 -15.98 37.16
C PHE A 134 40.00 -15.84 35.62
N ASP A 135 41.18 -15.57 35.06
CA ASP A 135 41.35 -15.42 33.60
C ASP A 135 40.96 -16.71 32.85
N ARG A 136 41.22 -17.90 33.44
CA ARG A 136 40.78 -19.19 32.87
C ARG A 136 39.27 -19.36 32.88
N MET A 137 38.63 -19.05 34.01
CA MET A 137 37.17 -19.07 34.12
C MET A 137 36.54 -18.09 33.13
N PHE A 138 37.11 -16.89 33.03
CA PHE A 138 36.65 -15.85 32.13
C PHE A 138 36.82 -16.23 30.65
N ALA A 139 37.96 -16.82 30.27
CA ALA A 139 38.17 -17.32 28.91
C ALA A 139 37.18 -18.43 28.53
N GLY A 140 36.88 -19.35 29.46
CA GLY A 140 35.83 -20.36 29.26
C GLY A 140 34.44 -19.73 29.10
N LEU A 141 34.12 -18.72 29.90
CA LEU A 141 32.88 -17.94 29.79
C LEU A 141 32.78 -17.21 28.44
N LEU A 142 33.89 -16.68 27.91
CA LEU A 142 33.91 -16.02 26.60
C LEU A 142 33.60 -17.00 25.45
N VAL A 143 34.13 -18.22 25.49
CA VAL A 143 33.79 -19.25 24.48
C VAL A 143 32.31 -19.59 24.53
N LEU A 144 31.75 -19.75 25.74
CA LEU A 144 30.31 -20.02 25.92
C LEU A 144 29.43 -18.84 25.48
N LEU A 145 29.83 -17.61 25.81
CA LEU A 145 29.14 -16.40 25.39
C LEU A 145 29.16 -16.26 23.86
N ASN A 146 30.29 -16.54 23.22
CA ASN A 146 30.41 -16.54 21.78
C ASN A 146 29.46 -17.55 21.12
N PHE A 147 29.49 -18.79 21.61
CA PHE A 147 28.59 -19.85 21.15
C PHE A 147 27.12 -19.44 21.31
N PHE A 148 26.77 -18.86 22.45
CA PHE A 148 25.41 -18.39 22.72
C PHE A 148 25.00 -17.24 21.80
N MET A 149 25.86 -16.23 21.59
CA MET A 149 25.55 -15.08 20.74
C MET A 149 25.37 -15.49 19.28
N GLN A 150 26.31 -16.24 18.70
CA GLN A 150 26.18 -16.67 17.31
C GLN A 150 25.00 -17.66 17.13
N GLY A 151 24.75 -18.52 18.13
CA GLY A 151 23.56 -19.37 18.16
C GLY A 151 22.26 -18.58 18.23
N ALA A 152 22.21 -17.53 19.05
CA ALA A 152 21.04 -16.65 19.17
C ALA A 152 20.79 -15.85 17.89
N PHE A 153 21.83 -15.31 17.24
CA PHE A 153 21.67 -14.66 15.94
C PHE A 153 21.16 -15.63 14.88
N SER A 154 21.73 -16.83 14.82
CA SER A 154 21.26 -17.89 13.90
C SER A 154 19.79 -18.23 14.13
N TRP A 155 19.38 -18.33 15.40
CA TRP A 155 17.99 -18.58 15.78
C TRP A 155 17.07 -17.43 15.36
N VAL A 156 17.43 -16.18 15.68
CA VAL A 156 16.64 -14.98 15.34
C VAL A 156 16.43 -14.87 13.83
N LEU A 157 17.50 -15.07 13.03
CA LEU A 157 17.43 -15.03 11.57
C LEU A 157 16.51 -16.12 10.97
N LEU A 158 16.26 -17.21 11.70
CA LEU A 158 15.37 -18.29 11.28
C LEU A 158 13.91 -18.11 11.74
N THR A 159 13.62 -17.11 12.56
CA THR A 159 12.25 -16.87 13.02
C THR A 159 11.38 -16.23 11.95
N ASP A 160 10.11 -16.65 11.86
CA ASP A 160 9.13 -16.07 10.92
C ASP A 160 8.92 -14.56 11.15
N ALA A 161 9.10 -14.09 12.40
CA ALA A 161 9.01 -12.67 12.73
C ALA A 161 10.09 -11.84 12.01
N PHE A 162 11.29 -12.41 11.84
CA PHE A 162 12.39 -11.72 11.18
C PHE A 162 12.40 -11.97 9.66
N ILE A 163 12.08 -13.19 9.25
CA ILE A 163 12.00 -13.57 7.84
C ILE A 163 10.78 -12.90 7.15
N GLY A 164 9.74 -12.57 7.92
CA GLY A 164 8.49 -12.01 7.42
C GLY A 164 7.52 -13.08 6.90
N GLU A 165 6.25 -12.67 6.76
CA GLU A 165 5.21 -13.52 6.18
C GLU A 165 5.56 -13.95 4.75
N ALA A 166 5.18 -15.17 4.40
CA ALA A 166 5.34 -15.67 3.03
C ALA A 166 4.60 -14.73 2.07
N PHE A 167 5.29 -14.31 1.00
CA PHE A 167 4.73 -13.35 0.04
C PHE A 167 3.43 -13.85 -0.62
N GLU A 168 3.18 -15.16 -0.62
CA GLU A 168 1.91 -15.78 -1.04
C GLU A 168 0.69 -15.24 -0.27
N SER A 169 0.81 -14.90 1.02
CA SER A 169 -0.30 -14.30 1.80
C SER A 169 -0.73 -12.95 1.24
N ARG A 170 0.19 -12.24 0.57
CA ARG A 170 -0.08 -10.95 -0.06
C ARG A 170 -0.92 -11.10 -1.33
N VAL A 171 -0.90 -12.27 -1.99
CA VAL A 171 -1.77 -12.55 -3.15
C VAL A 171 -3.23 -12.57 -2.70
N GLU A 172 -3.54 -13.29 -1.62
CA GLU A 172 -4.89 -13.35 -1.09
C GLU A 172 -5.34 -11.98 -0.54
N SER A 173 -4.44 -11.28 0.16
CA SER A 173 -4.71 -9.92 0.65
C SER A 173 -5.00 -8.95 -0.50
N ALA A 174 -4.27 -9.05 -1.61
CA ALA A 174 -4.49 -8.27 -2.82
C ALA A 174 -5.85 -8.58 -3.45
N LYS A 175 -6.22 -9.86 -3.53
CA LYS A 175 -7.50 -10.32 -4.07
C LYS A 175 -8.69 -9.87 -3.22
N ILE A 176 -8.59 -9.98 -1.89
CA ILE A 176 -9.62 -9.49 -0.96
C ILE A 176 -9.77 -7.97 -1.13
N TRP A 177 -8.67 -7.22 -1.14
CA TRP A 177 -8.71 -5.78 -1.37
C TRP A 177 -9.35 -5.43 -2.72
N ARG A 178 -8.98 -6.15 -3.79
CA ARG A 178 -9.49 -5.93 -5.15
C ARG A 178 -11.00 -6.08 -5.23
N THR A 179 -11.54 -7.10 -4.56
CA THR A 179 -12.96 -7.47 -4.60
C THR A 179 -13.83 -6.71 -3.60
N SER A 180 -13.28 -6.28 -2.46
CA SER A 180 -14.05 -5.63 -1.39
C SER A 180 -13.93 -4.11 -1.36
N ILE A 181 -12.78 -3.54 -1.73
CA ILE A 181 -12.47 -2.11 -1.52
C ILE A 181 -12.19 -1.42 -2.85
N ALA A 182 -11.35 -2.01 -3.70
CA ALA A 182 -10.76 -1.31 -4.84
C ALA A 182 -11.78 -0.82 -5.90
N HIS A 183 -12.95 -1.47 -5.94
CA HIS A 183 -14.06 -1.12 -6.82
C HIS A 183 -15.29 -0.56 -6.09
N ASP A 184 -15.26 -0.32 -4.78
CA ASP A 184 -16.43 0.27 -4.10
C ASP A 184 -16.61 1.73 -4.54
N HIS A 185 -17.82 2.06 -5.02
CA HIS A 185 -18.20 3.42 -5.42
C HIS A 185 -17.95 4.49 -4.34
N LYS A 186 -17.88 4.11 -3.06
CA LYS A 186 -17.55 5.04 -1.96
C LYS A 186 -16.15 5.63 -2.06
N TYR A 187 -15.25 4.97 -2.78
CA TYR A 187 -13.87 5.40 -2.98
C TYR A 187 -13.62 5.96 -4.38
N LEU A 188 -14.69 6.26 -5.13
CA LEU A 188 -14.62 7.03 -6.36
C LEU A 188 -14.09 8.44 -6.04
N ASP A 189 -13.10 8.89 -6.79
CA ASP A 189 -12.59 10.25 -6.60
C ASP A 189 -13.45 11.29 -7.34
N LEU A 190 -13.11 12.57 -7.19
CA LEU A 190 -13.84 13.67 -7.84
C LEU A 190 -13.69 13.66 -9.38
N ALA A 191 -12.73 12.92 -9.94
CA ALA A 191 -12.51 12.79 -11.37
C ALA A 191 -13.24 11.56 -11.96
N ASP A 192 -14.15 10.96 -11.19
CA ASP A 192 -14.81 9.70 -11.51
C ASP A 192 -13.82 8.60 -11.94
N THR A 193 -12.70 8.48 -11.22
CA THR A 193 -11.72 7.40 -11.37
C THR A 193 -11.81 6.43 -10.19
N SER A 194 -11.72 5.14 -10.49
CA SER A 194 -11.76 4.10 -9.46
C SER A 194 -10.49 4.11 -8.60
N LEU A 195 -10.62 3.65 -7.35
CA LEU A 195 -9.48 3.53 -6.45
C LEU A 195 -8.38 2.63 -7.03
N VAL A 196 -8.75 1.51 -7.67
CA VAL A 196 -7.78 0.65 -8.35
C VAL A 196 -6.99 1.38 -9.44
N SER A 197 -7.66 2.14 -10.31
CA SER A 197 -6.98 2.86 -11.39
C SER A 197 -5.96 3.83 -10.82
N ARG A 198 -6.28 4.50 -9.72
CA ARG A 198 -5.35 5.39 -9.00
C ARG A 198 -4.18 4.63 -8.38
N VAL A 199 -4.41 3.48 -7.71
CA VAL A 199 -3.32 2.64 -7.14
C VAL A 199 -2.37 2.18 -8.24
N CYS A 200 -2.89 1.66 -9.34
CA CYS A 200 -2.11 1.07 -10.43
C CYS A 200 -1.39 2.12 -11.30
N THR A 201 -1.94 3.33 -11.39
CA THR A 201 -1.25 4.48 -12.00
C THR A 201 -0.20 5.11 -11.08
N GLY A 202 -0.13 4.69 -9.81
CA GLY A 202 0.82 5.19 -8.82
C GLY A 202 0.52 6.63 -8.41
N ASP A 203 -0.76 6.95 -8.19
CA ASP A 203 -1.20 8.26 -7.73
C ASP A 203 -0.68 8.54 -6.30
N GLY A 204 0.20 9.54 -6.17
CA GLY A 204 0.77 9.95 -4.89
C GLY A 204 -0.22 10.66 -3.96
N ALA A 205 -1.39 11.07 -4.45
CA ALA A 205 -2.44 11.73 -3.67
C ALA A 205 -3.41 10.75 -2.99
N LEU A 206 -3.10 9.46 -3.01
CA LEU A 206 -3.90 8.43 -2.34
C LEU A 206 -3.73 8.51 -0.81
N ILE A 207 -4.81 8.87 -0.12
CA ILE A 207 -4.88 8.78 1.35
C ILE A 207 -5.21 7.33 1.77
N LEU A 208 -6.03 6.65 0.98
CA LEU A 208 -6.43 5.26 1.18
C LEU A 208 -5.62 4.34 0.26
N SER A 209 -5.30 3.14 0.73
CA SER A 209 -4.54 2.12 -0.01
C SER A 209 -3.10 2.52 -0.40
N THR A 210 -2.46 3.36 0.41
CA THR A 210 -1.03 3.71 0.28
C THR A 210 -0.13 2.48 0.32
N THR A 211 -0.48 1.48 1.14
CA THR A 211 0.19 0.19 1.22
C THR A 211 0.17 -0.58 -0.11
N GLN A 212 -0.95 -0.56 -0.83
CA GLN A 212 -1.07 -1.24 -2.13
C GLN A 212 -0.31 -0.46 -3.22
N ALA A 213 -0.37 0.87 -3.20
CA ALA A 213 0.35 1.71 -4.16
C ALA A 213 1.88 1.58 -3.98
N THR A 214 2.37 1.61 -2.75
CA THR A 214 3.78 1.40 -2.43
C THR A 214 4.24 -0.02 -2.79
N LEU A 215 3.42 -1.04 -2.51
CA LEU A 215 3.70 -2.42 -2.91
C LEU A 215 3.82 -2.56 -4.44
N ILE A 216 2.90 -1.97 -5.22
CA ILE A 216 2.98 -1.96 -6.69
C ILE A 216 4.22 -1.22 -7.18
N ALA A 217 4.56 -0.09 -6.57
CA ALA A 217 5.76 0.66 -6.90
C ALA A 217 7.04 -0.18 -6.64
N GLN A 218 7.10 -0.87 -5.50
CA GLN A 218 8.19 -1.79 -5.16
C GLN A 218 8.27 -2.95 -6.14
N ILE A 219 7.15 -3.61 -6.47
CA ILE A 219 7.12 -4.71 -7.46
C ILE A 219 7.60 -4.22 -8.83
N ASN A 220 7.13 -3.08 -9.29
CA ASN A 220 7.54 -2.51 -10.58
C ASN A 220 9.04 -2.17 -10.60
N SER A 221 9.56 -1.59 -9.51
CA SER A 221 10.99 -1.28 -9.38
C SER A 221 11.85 -2.55 -9.31
N PHE A 222 11.43 -3.54 -8.52
CA PHE A 222 12.15 -4.80 -8.31
C PHE A 222 12.22 -5.64 -9.59
N LEU A 223 11.10 -5.78 -10.30
CA LEU A 223 11.02 -6.54 -11.56
C LEU A 223 11.42 -5.72 -12.80
N GLY A 224 11.62 -4.40 -12.67
CA GLY A 224 11.91 -3.53 -13.81
C GLY A 224 10.74 -3.41 -14.80
N LEU A 225 9.50 -3.45 -14.30
CA LEU A 225 8.28 -3.39 -15.11
C LEU A 225 7.79 -1.94 -15.26
N GLN A 226 7.26 -1.61 -16.43
CA GLN A 226 6.42 -0.42 -16.58
C GLN A 226 5.05 -0.63 -15.91
N LYS A 227 4.36 0.48 -15.60
CA LYS A 227 3.06 0.45 -14.90
C LYS A 227 2.03 -0.46 -15.57
N SER A 228 1.97 -0.45 -16.91
CA SER A 228 1.02 -1.24 -17.71
C SER A 228 1.52 -2.62 -18.16
N GLN A 229 2.77 -2.99 -17.87
CA GLN A 229 3.36 -4.26 -18.31
C GLN A 229 3.13 -5.37 -17.27
N PHE A 230 2.65 -6.53 -17.73
CA PHE A 230 2.40 -7.72 -16.91
C PHE A 230 3.21 -8.94 -17.38
N GLU A 231 4.17 -8.73 -18.28
CA GLU A 231 5.08 -9.78 -18.74
C GLU A 231 6.45 -9.57 -18.13
N HIS A 232 7.15 -10.67 -17.87
CA HIS A 232 8.51 -10.62 -17.36
C HIS A 232 9.42 -9.88 -18.35
N SER A 233 10.10 -8.85 -17.86
CA SER A 233 11.25 -8.30 -18.56
C SER A 233 12.38 -9.34 -18.58
N LEU A 234 13.17 -9.36 -19.65
CA LEU A 234 14.41 -10.15 -19.69
C LEU A 234 15.42 -9.70 -18.61
N PHE A 235 15.27 -8.46 -18.12
CA PHE A 235 16.15 -7.85 -17.13
C PHE A 235 15.35 -7.43 -15.89
N GLN A 236 15.46 -8.23 -14.82
CA GLN A 236 14.84 -7.99 -13.52
C GLN A 236 15.92 -7.51 -12.54
N PRO A 237 16.06 -6.20 -12.31
CA PRO A 237 17.18 -5.63 -11.55
C PRO A 237 17.24 -6.14 -10.11
N GLY A 238 16.08 -6.31 -9.45
CA GLY A 238 15.99 -6.82 -8.08
C GLY A 238 16.48 -8.26 -7.96
N ILE A 239 16.12 -9.14 -8.91
CA ILE A 239 16.59 -10.54 -8.92
C ILE A 239 18.09 -10.62 -9.20
N LEU A 240 18.60 -9.82 -10.15
CA LEU A 240 20.03 -9.76 -10.42
C LEU A 240 20.82 -9.28 -9.20
N LEU A 241 20.35 -8.22 -8.54
CA LEU A 241 20.98 -7.73 -7.32
C LEU A 241 20.91 -8.77 -6.19
N GLY A 242 19.76 -9.45 -6.03
CA GLY A 242 19.58 -10.58 -5.11
C GLY A 242 20.63 -11.66 -5.33
N MET A 243 20.87 -12.05 -6.58
CA MET A 243 21.90 -13.02 -6.94
C MET A 243 23.31 -12.54 -6.58
N ILE A 244 23.63 -11.27 -6.84
CA ILE A 244 24.94 -10.70 -6.50
C ILE A 244 25.13 -10.69 -4.97
N CYS A 245 24.12 -10.26 -4.20
CA CYS A 245 24.15 -10.28 -2.75
C CYS A 245 24.34 -11.69 -2.19
N ILE A 246 23.65 -12.69 -2.75
CA ILE A 246 23.81 -14.10 -2.37
C ILE A 246 25.21 -14.61 -2.72
N ILE A 247 25.77 -14.26 -3.87
CA ILE A 247 27.15 -14.61 -4.24
C ILE A 247 28.14 -14.01 -3.22
N LEU A 248 28.02 -12.71 -2.94
CA LEU A 248 28.90 -12.02 -1.98
C LEU A 248 28.79 -12.63 -0.58
N TRP A 249 27.58 -12.85 -0.10
CA TRP A 249 27.33 -13.50 1.18
C TRP A 249 27.95 -14.89 1.25
N THR A 250 27.73 -15.70 0.22
CA THR A 250 28.27 -17.06 0.14
C THR A 250 29.80 -17.05 0.12
N LEU A 251 30.42 -16.09 -0.56
CA LEU A 251 31.88 -15.91 -0.55
C LEU A 251 32.41 -15.51 0.83
N CYS A 252 31.71 -14.65 1.57
CA CYS A 252 32.07 -14.32 2.96
C CYS A 252 32.03 -15.55 3.86
N VAL A 253 30.99 -16.39 3.75
CA VAL A 253 30.93 -17.63 4.54
C VAL A 253 31.97 -18.65 4.06
N TYR A 254 32.28 -18.73 2.75
CA TYR A 254 33.35 -19.62 2.27
C TYR A 254 34.74 -19.22 2.77
N LYS A 255 35.03 -17.91 2.88
CA LYS A 255 36.24 -17.41 3.54
C LYS A 255 36.35 -17.97 4.96
N GLU A 256 35.22 -18.01 5.66
CA GLU A 256 35.14 -18.55 7.02
C GLU A 256 35.32 -20.07 7.05
N PHE A 257 34.65 -20.84 6.19
CA PHE A 257 34.88 -22.29 6.09
C PHE A 257 36.33 -22.64 5.78
N ARG A 258 36.97 -21.88 4.90
CA ARG A 258 38.38 -22.06 4.56
C ARG A 258 39.29 -21.85 5.77
N ARG A 259 39.04 -20.81 6.57
CA ARG A 259 39.76 -20.57 7.84
C ARG A 259 39.60 -21.75 8.80
N ILE A 260 38.37 -22.24 8.99
CA ILE A 260 38.08 -23.39 9.86
C ILE A 260 38.82 -24.64 9.38
N TRP A 261 38.78 -24.92 8.07
CA TRP A 261 39.40 -26.12 7.51
C TRP A 261 40.93 -26.10 7.64
N LEU A 262 41.57 -24.96 7.35
CA LEU A 262 43.02 -24.79 7.51
C LEU A 262 43.46 -24.94 8.97
N GLN A 263 42.70 -24.38 9.92
CA GLN A 263 42.98 -24.53 11.35
C GLN A 263 42.78 -25.97 11.84
N MET A 264 41.73 -26.64 11.36
CA MET A 264 41.46 -28.04 11.67
C MET A 264 42.56 -28.96 11.14
N GLU A 265 43.04 -28.72 9.92
CA GLU A 265 44.17 -29.44 9.36
C GLU A 265 45.46 -29.20 10.16
N ALA A 266 45.77 -27.94 10.46
CA ALA A 266 46.94 -27.59 11.26
C ALA A 266 46.91 -28.30 12.61
N ALA A 267 45.74 -28.36 13.27
CA ALA A 267 45.53 -29.11 14.50
C ALA A 267 45.71 -30.63 14.31
N TRP A 268 45.30 -31.18 13.15
CA TRP A 268 45.45 -32.60 12.83
C TRP A 268 46.92 -33.03 12.64
N GLN A 269 47.78 -32.14 12.15
CA GLN A 269 49.20 -32.42 11.95
C GLN A 269 50.01 -32.46 13.26
N ILE A 270 49.49 -31.89 14.36
CA ILE A 270 50.18 -31.92 15.66
C ILE A 270 50.17 -33.35 16.24
N PRO A 271 51.34 -33.92 16.62
CA PRO A 271 51.40 -35.25 17.23
C PRO A 271 50.60 -35.33 18.53
N LYS A 272 49.77 -36.37 18.67
CA LYS A 272 48.91 -36.58 19.85
C LYS A 272 49.61 -37.43 20.91
N LYS A 273 49.71 -36.94 22.15
CA LYS A 273 50.26 -37.68 23.32
C LYS A 273 49.31 -37.59 24.51
N ARG A 274 49.64 -38.21 25.66
CA ARG A 274 48.81 -38.09 26.89
C ARG A 274 48.94 -36.73 27.56
N ARG A 275 50.12 -36.10 27.50
CA ARG A 275 50.41 -34.79 28.10
C ARG A 275 50.87 -33.84 26.99
N THR A 276 50.32 -32.63 26.98
CA THR A 276 50.76 -31.57 26.08
C THR A 276 52.16 -31.12 26.46
N VAL A 277 53.06 -31.00 25.49
CA VAL A 277 54.40 -30.46 25.67
C VAL A 277 54.53 -29.21 24.80
N PHE A 278 54.69 -28.08 25.47
CA PHE A 278 54.86 -26.76 24.87
C PHE A 278 56.29 -26.30 25.12
N ARG A 279 57.06 -26.01 24.06
CA ARG A 279 58.45 -25.53 24.12
C ARG A 279 58.66 -24.47 23.06
N ASP A 280 59.37 -23.39 23.40
CA ASP A 280 59.75 -22.31 22.48
C ASP A 280 58.57 -21.74 21.69
N SER A 281 57.46 -21.53 22.40
CA SER A 281 56.18 -21.06 21.85
C SER A 281 55.57 -21.96 20.76
N ALA A 282 56.00 -23.21 20.65
CA ALA A 282 55.50 -24.19 19.69
C ALA A 282 54.94 -25.45 20.38
N PHE A 283 53.93 -26.04 19.76
CA PHE A 283 53.36 -27.32 20.17
C PHE A 283 54.20 -28.47 19.64
N VAL A 284 54.93 -29.15 20.52
CA VAL A 284 55.66 -30.40 20.14
C VAL A 284 54.69 -31.58 20.10
N CYS A 285 53.76 -31.63 21.05
CA CYS A 285 52.67 -32.60 21.05
C CYS A 285 51.48 -32.09 21.86
N MET A 286 50.26 -32.50 21.47
CA MET A 286 49.01 -32.08 22.09
C MET A 286 48.33 -33.25 22.79
N SER A 287 47.72 -33.02 23.96
CA SER A 287 46.93 -34.04 24.66
C SER A 287 45.63 -34.38 23.90
N TRP A 288 45.20 -35.65 23.93
CA TRP A 288 43.92 -36.07 23.32
C TRP A 288 42.71 -35.25 23.77
N GLY A 289 42.57 -34.95 25.06
CA GLY A 289 41.44 -34.16 25.56
C GLY A 289 41.37 -32.75 24.94
N ARG A 290 42.51 -32.07 24.80
CA ARG A 290 42.58 -30.75 24.15
C ARG A 290 42.29 -30.81 22.67
N PHE A 291 42.83 -31.82 21.99
CA PHE A 291 42.54 -32.05 20.58
C PHE A 291 41.04 -32.27 20.35
N CYS A 292 40.37 -33.09 21.18
CA CYS A 292 38.93 -33.28 21.10
C CYS A 292 38.14 -32.00 21.41
N ALA A 293 38.56 -31.21 22.40
CA ALA A 293 37.92 -29.93 22.72
C ALA A 293 38.05 -28.94 21.54
N LEU A 294 39.24 -28.84 20.95
CA LEU A 294 39.52 -27.98 19.80
C LEU A 294 38.72 -28.40 18.55
N LEU A 295 38.69 -29.71 18.26
CA LEU A 295 37.89 -30.26 17.18
C LEU A 295 36.39 -30.00 17.40
N GLY A 296 35.92 -30.15 18.64
CA GLY A 296 34.53 -29.84 19.01
C GLY A 296 34.18 -28.38 18.78
N THR A 297 35.09 -27.45 19.10
CA THR A 297 34.87 -26.02 18.83
C THR A 297 34.89 -25.68 17.34
N TYR A 298 35.77 -26.28 16.53
CA TYR A 298 35.77 -26.08 15.08
C TYR A 298 34.53 -26.68 14.42
N LEU A 299 34.06 -27.83 14.87
CA LEU A 299 32.81 -28.43 14.40
C LEU A 299 31.61 -27.53 14.76
N ALA A 300 31.55 -27.01 15.99
CA ALA A 300 30.50 -26.08 16.39
C ALA A 300 30.52 -24.79 15.53
N ARG A 301 31.69 -24.20 15.31
CA ARG A 301 31.89 -23.03 14.43
C ARG A 301 31.40 -23.31 13.00
N ALA A 302 31.76 -24.47 12.43
CA ALA A 302 31.33 -24.88 11.09
C ALA A 302 29.81 -25.09 11.00
N ILE A 303 29.19 -25.68 12.03
CA ILE A 303 27.72 -25.86 12.09
C ILE A 303 27.04 -24.49 12.11
N ILE A 304 27.48 -23.58 12.98
CA ILE A 304 26.93 -22.22 13.09
C ILE A 304 27.08 -21.48 11.75
N ALA A 305 28.28 -21.50 11.14
CA ALA A 305 28.50 -20.89 9.83
C ALA A 305 27.59 -21.48 8.74
N SER A 306 27.32 -22.79 8.76
CA SER A 306 26.39 -23.44 7.83
C SER A 306 24.95 -22.99 8.04
N VAL A 307 24.50 -22.87 9.28
CA VAL A 307 23.16 -22.37 9.61
C VAL A 307 23.03 -20.91 9.20
N LEU A 308 24.04 -20.07 9.48
CA LEU A 308 24.06 -18.68 9.05
C LEU A 308 24.05 -18.54 7.53
N LEU A 309 24.77 -19.40 6.79
CA LEU A 309 24.71 -19.40 5.33
C LEU A 309 23.28 -19.61 4.84
N ALA A 310 22.60 -20.64 5.33
CA ALA A 310 21.23 -20.97 4.94
C ALA A 310 20.24 -19.86 5.35
N ALA A 311 20.34 -19.37 6.60
CA ALA A 311 19.49 -18.30 7.11
C ALA A 311 19.68 -16.98 6.34
N GLY A 312 20.94 -16.62 6.04
CA GLY A 312 21.27 -15.42 5.27
C GLY A 312 20.80 -15.50 3.82
N ILE A 313 20.93 -16.66 3.15
CA ILE A 313 20.36 -16.86 1.81
C ILE A 313 18.83 -16.70 1.84
N LEU A 314 18.16 -17.32 2.82
CA LEU A 314 16.70 -17.23 2.93
C LEU A 314 16.23 -15.80 3.22
N TRP A 315 16.93 -15.08 4.09
CA TRP A 315 16.63 -13.70 4.43
C TRP A 315 16.84 -12.75 3.24
N LEU A 316 17.97 -12.85 2.54
CA LEU A 316 18.23 -12.08 1.33
C LEU A 316 17.20 -12.38 0.24
N ALA A 317 16.87 -13.66 0.03
CA ALA A 317 15.94 -14.05 -1.01
C ALA A 317 14.49 -13.63 -0.74
N ARG A 318 14.09 -13.32 0.51
CA ARG A 318 12.75 -12.78 0.82
C ARG A 318 12.68 -11.26 0.85
N THR A 319 13.81 -10.57 0.77
CA THR A 319 13.82 -9.10 0.80
C THR A 319 13.33 -8.54 -0.52
N THR A 320 12.21 -7.79 -0.50
CA THR A 320 11.55 -7.27 -1.70
C THR A 320 11.97 -5.86 -2.09
N SER A 321 12.65 -5.15 -1.18
CA SER A 321 13.19 -3.81 -1.41
C SER A 321 14.67 -3.90 -1.80
N ILE A 322 15.03 -3.20 -2.88
CA ILE A 322 16.41 -3.14 -3.40
C ILE A 322 17.37 -2.53 -2.36
N GLU A 323 16.93 -1.49 -1.66
CA GLU A 323 17.73 -0.82 -0.64
C GLU A 323 17.97 -1.72 0.58
N GLU A 324 16.92 -2.37 1.06
CA GLU A 324 16.99 -3.29 2.20
C GLU A 324 17.87 -4.50 1.87
N LEU A 325 17.85 -4.98 0.63
CA LEU A 325 18.67 -6.13 0.22
C LEU A 325 20.17 -5.85 0.38
N MET A 326 20.63 -4.65 0.02
CA MET A 326 22.03 -4.25 0.20
C MET A 326 22.39 -4.09 1.68
N LEU A 327 21.51 -3.44 2.46
CA LEU A 327 21.71 -3.26 3.90
C LEU A 327 21.75 -4.60 4.63
N ASN A 328 20.87 -5.53 4.28
CA ASN A 328 20.81 -6.87 4.87
C ASN A 328 22.07 -7.68 4.56
N ALA A 329 22.61 -7.58 3.33
CA ALA A 329 23.85 -8.24 2.96
C ALA A 329 25.07 -7.74 3.79
N VAL A 330 25.14 -6.44 4.05
CA VAL A 330 26.19 -5.85 4.90
C VAL A 330 26.01 -6.25 6.37
N ALA A 331 24.77 -6.22 6.88
CA ALA A 331 24.48 -6.64 8.25
C ALA A 331 24.84 -8.11 8.51
N LEU A 332 24.59 -8.99 7.55
CA LEU A 332 24.99 -10.39 7.61
C LEU A 332 26.51 -10.56 7.76
N ASN A 333 27.31 -9.77 7.05
CA ASN A 333 28.77 -9.80 7.22
C ASN A 333 29.18 -9.40 8.64
N ALA A 334 28.55 -8.36 9.21
CA ALA A 334 28.83 -7.95 10.58
C ALA A 334 28.50 -9.03 11.62
N ILE A 335 27.49 -9.88 11.36
CA ILE A 335 27.14 -11.02 12.24
C ILE A 335 28.23 -12.11 12.23
N LEU A 336 28.88 -12.36 11.07
CA LEU A 336 29.99 -13.31 11.00
C LEU A 336 31.18 -12.86 11.84
N ASP A 337 31.49 -11.56 11.85
CA ASP A 337 32.66 -11.00 12.55
C ASP A 337 32.45 -10.80 14.06
N VAL A 338 31.28 -11.18 14.61
CA VAL A 338 30.94 -10.98 16.04
C VAL A 338 31.92 -11.68 16.99
N ASP A 339 32.42 -12.87 16.64
CA ASP A 339 33.36 -13.58 17.51
C ASP A 339 34.74 -12.91 17.54
N GLU A 340 35.16 -12.31 16.42
CA GLU A 340 36.39 -11.52 16.31
C GLU A 340 36.27 -10.26 17.18
N PHE A 341 35.13 -9.57 17.14
CA PHE A 341 34.86 -8.41 18.01
C PHE A 341 34.80 -8.79 19.49
N LEU A 342 34.15 -9.91 19.83
CA LEU A 342 34.10 -10.41 21.20
C LEU A 342 35.50 -10.74 21.70
N PHE A 343 36.32 -11.37 20.87
CA PHE A 343 37.70 -11.70 21.19
C PHE A 343 38.54 -10.44 21.42
N ALA A 344 38.54 -9.51 20.47
CA ALA A 344 39.33 -8.29 20.53
C ALA A 344 38.92 -7.38 21.70
N GLY A 345 37.62 -7.24 21.95
CA GLY A 345 37.07 -6.34 22.96
C GLY A 345 37.09 -6.90 24.37
N MET A 346 36.92 -8.22 24.55
CA MET A 346 36.72 -8.81 25.88
C MET A 346 37.85 -9.71 26.34
N THR A 347 38.68 -10.28 25.46
CA THR A 347 39.73 -11.23 25.90
C THR A 347 40.82 -10.50 26.70
N PRO A 348 41.27 -11.04 27.86
CA PRO A 348 42.39 -10.46 28.60
C PRO A 348 43.64 -10.34 27.72
N VAL A 349 44.33 -9.19 27.79
CA VAL A 349 45.54 -8.89 27.00
C VAL A 349 46.61 -9.98 27.11
N LYS A 350 46.71 -10.65 28.26
CA LYS A 350 47.60 -11.80 28.48
C LYS A 350 47.29 -12.99 27.57
N ILE A 351 46.01 -13.28 27.36
CA ILE A 351 45.56 -14.36 26.47
C ILE A 351 45.73 -13.94 25.01
N GLN A 352 45.46 -12.66 24.68
CA GLN A 352 45.74 -12.12 23.34
C GLN A 352 47.22 -12.25 22.98
N HIS A 353 48.13 -11.80 23.87
CA HIS A 353 49.56 -11.97 23.67
C HIS A 353 49.99 -13.44 23.65
N ALA A 354 49.36 -14.31 24.46
CA ALA A 354 49.64 -15.73 24.41
C ALA A 354 49.31 -16.33 23.03
N ILE A 355 48.16 -15.98 22.43
CA ILE A 355 47.77 -16.40 21.08
C ILE A 355 48.73 -15.83 20.03
N GLN A 356 49.03 -14.53 20.10
CA GLN A 356 49.96 -13.85 19.18
C GLN A 356 51.39 -14.40 19.26
N SER A 357 51.80 -14.89 20.44
CA SER A 357 53.12 -15.47 20.64
C SER A 357 53.26 -16.90 20.12
N LEU A 358 52.15 -17.56 19.74
CA LEU A 358 52.19 -18.93 19.21
C LEU A 358 52.93 -18.96 17.89
N LYS A 359 53.96 -19.82 17.80
CA LYS A 359 54.69 -20.03 16.56
C LYS A 359 53.75 -20.65 15.52
N PRO A 360 53.75 -20.16 14.26
CA PRO A 360 52.88 -20.70 13.23
C PRO A 360 53.17 -22.19 12.96
N ILE A 361 52.11 -22.92 12.62
CA ILE A 361 52.20 -24.35 12.28
C ILE A 361 52.54 -24.46 10.80
N LYS A 362 53.61 -25.20 10.48
CA LYS A 362 53.99 -25.47 9.10
C LYS A 362 53.10 -26.57 8.53
N VAL A 363 52.22 -26.21 7.61
CA VAL A 363 51.34 -27.14 6.91
C VAL A 363 51.94 -27.42 5.53
N LYS A 364 52.08 -28.70 5.18
CA LYS A 364 52.47 -29.11 3.82
C LYS A 364 51.29 -28.91 2.87
N TYR A 365 51.37 -27.91 2.03
CA TYR A 365 50.29 -27.59 1.08
C TYR A 365 50.59 -28.20 -0.29
N SER A 366 49.79 -29.18 -0.72
CA SER A 366 49.92 -29.78 -2.05
C SER A 366 49.21 -28.95 -3.11
N ARG A 367 49.86 -28.75 -4.27
CA ARG A 367 49.30 -28.02 -5.42
C ARG A 367 47.99 -28.62 -5.91
N GLN A 368 47.90 -29.95 -5.99
CA GLN A 368 46.68 -30.66 -6.44
C GLN A 368 45.51 -30.40 -5.49
N ARG A 369 45.79 -30.36 -4.19
CA ARG A 369 44.77 -30.07 -3.18
C ARG A 369 44.22 -28.65 -3.33
N SER A 370 45.09 -27.66 -3.54
CA SER A 370 44.64 -26.28 -3.78
C SER A 370 43.70 -26.15 -4.97
N GLN A 371 43.99 -26.90 -6.03
CA GLN A 371 43.18 -26.93 -7.25
C GLN A 371 41.83 -27.60 -6.98
N CYS A 372 41.83 -28.73 -6.26
CA CYS A 372 40.60 -29.41 -5.85
C CYS A 372 39.74 -28.52 -4.94
N GLU A 373 40.34 -27.85 -3.95
CA GLU A 373 39.66 -26.91 -3.05
C GLU A 373 39.01 -25.77 -3.83
N SER A 374 39.76 -25.14 -4.74
CA SER A 374 39.25 -24.04 -5.58
C SER A 374 38.12 -24.51 -6.51
N LEU A 375 38.25 -25.70 -7.09
CA LEU A 375 37.21 -26.31 -7.94
C LEU A 375 35.96 -26.64 -7.14
N MET A 376 36.12 -27.25 -5.96
CA MET A 376 34.99 -27.55 -5.06
C MET A 376 34.25 -26.28 -4.67
N HIS A 377 34.97 -25.21 -4.29
CA HIS A 377 34.36 -23.91 -3.98
C HIS A 377 33.62 -23.31 -5.19
N LEU A 378 34.19 -23.38 -6.38
CA LEU A 378 33.55 -22.87 -7.59
C LEU A 378 32.27 -23.64 -7.91
N VAL A 379 32.33 -24.97 -7.85
CA VAL A 379 31.18 -25.86 -8.10
C VAL A 379 30.10 -25.65 -7.04
N SER A 380 30.47 -25.60 -5.76
CA SER A 380 29.52 -25.43 -4.66
C SER A 380 28.89 -24.04 -4.65
N LEU A 381 29.65 -22.98 -4.95
CA LEU A 381 29.11 -21.63 -5.16
C LEU A 381 28.11 -21.62 -6.32
N SER A 382 28.48 -22.20 -7.46
CA SER A 382 27.61 -22.26 -8.64
C SER A 382 26.30 -23.01 -8.34
N ILE A 383 26.38 -24.14 -7.65
CA ILE A 383 25.20 -24.92 -7.24
C ILE A 383 24.33 -24.12 -6.27
N LEU A 384 24.90 -23.49 -5.23
CA LEU A 384 24.12 -22.70 -4.26
C LEU A 384 23.41 -21.52 -4.93
N VAL A 385 24.09 -20.83 -5.84
CA VAL A 385 23.54 -19.68 -6.56
C VAL A 385 22.42 -20.11 -7.50
N LEU A 386 22.63 -21.19 -8.28
CA LEU A 386 21.59 -21.75 -9.15
C LEU A 386 20.39 -22.26 -8.33
N LEU A 387 20.64 -22.96 -7.23
CA LEU A 387 19.59 -23.46 -6.34
C LEU A 387 18.77 -22.30 -5.74
N SER A 388 19.44 -21.25 -5.29
CA SER A 388 18.79 -20.05 -4.74
C SER A 388 17.95 -19.33 -5.80
N TYR A 389 18.43 -19.27 -7.05
CA TYR A 389 17.66 -18.73 -8.16
C TYR A 389 16.39 -19.53 -8.41
N TYR A 390 16.50 -20.83 -8.65
CA TYR A 390 15.35 -21.65 -9.05
C TYR A 390 14.35 -21.92 -7.90
N LEU A 391 14.82 -22.01 -6.65
CA LEU A 391 13.94 -22.33 -5.52
C LEU A 391 13.42 -21.11 -4.78
N LEU A 392 14.12 -19.98 -4.80
CA LEU A 392 13.77 -18.82 -3.98
C LEU A 392 13.45 -17.60 -4.83
N LEU A 393 14.39 -17.11 -5.64
CA LEU A 393 14.23 -15.82 -6.34
C LEU A 393 13.26 -15.89 -7.54
N GLY A 394 13.29 -16.96 -8.32
CA GLY A 394 12.36 -17.17 -9.44
C GLY A 394 10.90 -17.21 -8.98
N PRO A 395 10.54 -18.12 -8.05
CA PRO A 395 9.20 -18.17 -7.46
C PRO A 395 8.77 -16.86 -6.78
N LEU A 396 9.69 -16.13 -6.15
CA LEU A 396 9.38 -14.79 -5.61
C LEU A 396 8.96 -13.82 -6.73
N GLY A 397 9.69 -13.80 -7.84
CA GLY A 397 9.37 -12.97 -9.00
C GLY A 397 8.00 -13.29 -9.60
N ASP A 398 7.68 -14.59 -9.72
CA ASP A 398 6.37 -15.06 -10.19
C ASP A 398 5.25 -14.63 -9.22
N THR A 399 5.49 -14.75 -7.91
CA THR A 399 4.51 -14.36 -6.89
C THR A 399 4.31 -12.85 -6.84
N MET A 400 5.37 -12.04 -7.02
CA MET A 400 5.26 -10.58 -7.19
C MET A 400 4.42 -10.21 -8.41
N LEU A 401 4.62 -10.91 -9.53
CA LEU A 401 3.81 -10.69 -10.72
C LEU A 401 2.35 -11.11 -10.50
N ALA A 402 2.11 -12.21 -9.78
CA ALA A 402 0.77 -12.63 -9.38
C ALA A 402 0.07 -11.58 -8.51
N VAL A 403 0.75 -11.02 -7.49
CA VAL A 403 0.20 -9.92 -6.68
C VAL A 403 -0.12 -8.71 -7.56
N LYS A 404 0.76 -8.34 -8.50
CA LYS A 404 0.48 -7.24 -9.44
C LYS A 404 -0.73 -7.54 -10.32
N ASN A 405 -0.87 -8.78 -10.80
CA ASN A 405 -2.03 -9.20 -11.59
C ASN A 405 -3.32 -9.17 -10.78
N GLU A 406 -3.32 -9.59 -9.51
CA GLU A 406 -4.50 -9.51 -8.65
C GLU A 406 -4.89 -8.06 -8.34
N LEU A 407 -3.91 -7.16 -8.13
CA LEU A 407 -4.17 -5.75 -7.85
C LEU A 407 -4.56 -4.95 -9.09
N CYS A 408 -3.88 -5.17 -10.22
CA CYS A 408 -3.91 -4.29 -11.38
C CYS A 408 -4.27 -4.99 -12.70
N GLY A 409 -4.46 -6.31 -12.71
CA GLY A 409 -4.92 -7.01 -13.90
C GLY A 409 -6.36 -6.66 -14.28
N GLY A 410 -6.70 -6.92 -15.54
CA GLY A 410 -8.04 -6.76 -16.08
C GLY A 410 -8.50 -5.30 -16.23
N ASP A 411 -9.82 -5.09 -16.27
CA ASP A 411 -10.40 -3.76 -16.33
C ASP A 411 -10.34 -3.09 -14.95
N GLN A 412 -9.71 -1.92 -14.90
CA GLN A 412 -9.60 -1.11 -13.69
C GLN A 412 -10.67 -0.01 -13.69
N ALA A 413 -11.24 0.32 -14.85
CA ALA A 413 -12.05 1.50 -15.09
C ALA A 413 -13.53 1.25 -14.80
N PHE A 414 -13.84 0.71 -13.62
CA PHE A 414 -15.21 0.62 -13.12
C PHE A 414 -15.30 0.63 -11.59
N VAL A 415 -16.49 0.93 -11.08
CA VAL A 415 -16.87 0.76 -9.68
C VAL A 415 -18.20 0.01 -9.57
N VAL A 416 -18.46 -0.56 -8.40
CA VAL A 416 -19.68 -1.29 -8.08
C VAL A 416 -20.32 -0.71 -6.82
N ALA A 417 -21.66 -0.69 -6.80
CA ALA A 417 -22.45 -0.31 -5.65
C ALA A 417 -23.53 -1.36 -5.42
N TYR A 418 -23.67 -1.81 -4.17
CA TYR A 418 -24.78 -2.66 -3.77
C TYR A 418 -25.91 -1.80 -3.21
N ASN A 419 -27.07 -1.82 -3.87
CA ASN A 419 -28.26 -1.15 -3.37
C ASN A 419 -29.02 -2.13 -2.45
N SER A 420 -29.00 -1.85 -1.15
CA SER A 420 -29.62 -2.70 -0.13
C SER A 420 -31.14 -2.79 -0.25
N ASP A 421 -31.80 -1.77 -0.79
CA ASP A 421 -33.27 -1.75 -0.85
C ASP A 421 -33.79 -2.60 -2.01
N THR A 422 -33.06 -2.57 -3.14
CA THR A 422 -33.40 -3.35 -4.34
C THR A 422 -32.72 -4.71 -4.38
N GLN A 423 -31.74 -4.96 -3.49
CA GLN A 423 -30.87 -6.13 -3.49
C GLN A 423 -30.16 -6.36 -4.84
N GLN A 424 -29.82 -5.26 -5.53
CA GLN A 424 -29.15 -5.28 -6.84
C GLN A 424 -27.77 -4.61 -6.76
N THR A 425 -26.81 -5.19 -7.48
CA THR A 425 -25.49 -4.61 -7.69
C THR A 425 -25.48 -3.84 -9.01
N PHE A 426 -25.10 -2.57 -8.96
CA PHE A 426 -24.94 -1.71 -10.12
C PHE A 426 -23.45 -1.49 -10.36
N GLY A 427 -23.02 -1.54 -11.62
CA GLY A 427 -21.68 -1.18 -12.05
C GLY A 427 -21.68 0.14 -12.81
N LEU A 428 -20.72 1.01 -12.54
CA LEU A 428 -20.47 2.25 -13.28
C LEU A 428 -19.10 2.16 -13.92
N LYS A 429 -19.01 2.38 -15.25
CA LYS A 429 -17.73 2.51 -15.94
C LYS A 429 -17.12 3.87 -15.60
N THR A 430 -15.89 3.87 -15.09
CA THR A 430 -15.14 5.06 -14.69
C THR A 430 -14.16 5.48 -15.77
N SER A 431 -13.54 6.64 -15.61
CA SER A 431 -12.41 7.04 -16.45
C SER A 431 -11.17 6.21 -16.07
N GLY A 432 -10.52 5.60 -17.06
CA GLY A 432 -9.34 4.74 -16.82
C GLY A 432 -8.06 5.53 -16.55
N THR A 433 -8.03 6.79 -16.99
CA THR A 433 -6.96 7.75 -16.72
C THR A 433 -7.59 9.08 -16.38
N ARG A 434 -7.01 9.77 -15.40
CA ARG A 434 -7.38 11.15 -15.10
C ARG A 434 -6.92 12.03 -16.27
N ASP A 435 -7.87 12.43 -17.12
CA ASP A 435 -7.59 13.43 -18.12
C ASP A 435 -7.65 14.81 -17.43
N TYR A 436 -6.49 15.45 -17.31
CA TYR A 436 -6.38 16.78 -16.71
C TYR A 436 -7.18 17.84 -17.49
N GLN A 437 -7.62 17.54 -18.71
CA GLN A 437 -8.47 18.43 -19.50
C GLN A 437 -9.96 18.29 -19.15
N SER A 438 -10.38 17.17 -18.55
CA SER A 438 -11.78 16.89 -18.19
C SER A 438 -11.97 16.91 -16.67
N LEU A 439 -11.68 18.04 -16.04
CA LEU A 439 -11.95 18.23 -14.62
C LEU A 439 -13.45 18.21 -14.36
N SER A 440 -13.88 17.52 -13.30
CA SER A 440 -15.28 17.58 -12.87
C SER A 440 -15.65 18.99 -12.41
N ALA A 441 -16.96 19.29 -12.34
CA ALA A 441 -17.44 20.58 -11.86
C ALA A 441 -16.87 20.92 -10.47
N SER A 442 -16.79 19.94 -9.57
CA SER A 442 -16.20 20.11 -8.25
C SER A 442 -14.70 20.37 -8.31
N GLU A 443 -13.95 19.68 -9.19
CA GLU A 443 -12.51 19.93 -9.37
C GLU A 443 -12.22 21.30 -9.97
N VAL A 444 -12.98 21.72 -10.99
CA VAL A 444 -12.91 23.09 -11.55
C VAL A 444 -13.19 24.12 -10.46
N ALA A 445 -14.18 23.85 -9.60
CA ALA A 445 -14.54 24.74 -8.52
C ALA A 445 -13.44 24.85 -7.46
N VAL A 446 -12.85 23.72 -7.04
CA VAL A 446 -11.68 23.70 -6.15
C VAL A 446 -10.46 24.35 -6.80
N GLN A 447 -10.21 24.10 -8.07
CA GLN A 447 -9.08 24.67 -8.81
C GLN A 447 -9.21 26.17 -9.01
N SER A 448 -10.42 26.67 -9.26
CA SER A 448 -10.70 28.09 -9.31
C SER A 448 -10.46 28.72 -7.94
N HIS A 449 -11.01 28.13 -6.88
CA HIS A 449 -10.93 28.73 -5.55
C HIS A 449 -9.55 28.67 -4.91
N LYS A 450 -8.77 27.58 -5.10
CA LYS A 450 -7.42 27.45 -4.52
C LYS A 450 -6.48 28.56 -4.99
N ALA A 451 -6.70 29.10 -6.19
CA ALA A 451 -5.90 30.18 -6.74
C ALA A 451 -6.36 31.56 -6.25
N THR A 452 -7.64 31.70 -5.92
CA THR A 452 -8.31 32.97 -5.59
C THR A 452 -8.77 33.05 -4.13
N SER A 453 -8.05 32.39 -3.22
CA SER A 453 -8.37 32.45 -1.79
C SER A 453 -8.29 33.90 -1.29
N PRO A 454 -9.09 34.31 -0.28
CA PRO A 454 -9.03 35.68 0.26
C PRO A 454 -7.63 36.11 0.70
N GLU A 455 -6.77 35.14 1.08
CA GLU A 455 -5.36 35.37 1.41
C GLU A 455 -4.49 35.65 0.18
N THR A 456 -4.79 35.06 -0.97
CA THR A 456 -4.00 35.20 -2.20
C THR A 456 -4.52 36.31 -3.12
N THR A 457 -5.82 36.60 -3.08
CA THR A 457 -6.45 37.64 -3.91
C THR A 457 -7.57 38.34 -3.12
N PRO A 458 -7.22 39.33 -2.28
CA PRO A 458 -8.19 40.04 -1.45
C PRO A 458 -9.33 40.63 -2.30
N GLY A 459 -10.56 40.26 -1.98
CA GLY A 459 -11.77 40.74 -2.66
C GLY A 459 -12.29 39.84 -3.78
N ALA A 460 -11.57 38.79 -4.18
CA ALA A 460 -12.10 37.77 -5.09
C ALA A 460 -12.95 36.75 -4.31
N GLY A 461 -14.26 36.69 -4.61
CA GLY A 461 -15.14 35.65 -4.08
C GLY A 461 -14.99 34.33 -4.85
N PRO A 462 -15.45 33.20 -4.29
CA PRO A 462 -15.49 31.93 -4.99
C PRO A 462 -16.44 31.99 -6.21
N VAL A 463 -15.94 31.71 -7.41
CA VAL A 463 -16.73 31.75 -8.65
C VAL A 463 -17.69 30.56 -8.76
N TYR A 464 -17.24 29.37 -8.36
CA TYR A 464 -17.99 28.11 -8.55
C TYR A 464 -18.32 27.38 -7.24
N LEU A 465 -18.13 28.01 -6.07
CA LEU A 465 -18.38 27.37 -4.77
C LEU A 465 -19.26 28.22 -3.86
N THR A 466 -20.36 27.65 -3.39
CA THR A 466 -21.14 28.22 -2.30
C THR A 466 -20.70 27.61 -0.98
N PHE A 467 -20.24 28.45 -0.03
CA PHE A 467 -19.87 28.01 1.31
C PHE A 467 -21.05 28.09 2.26
N SER A 468 -21.32 26.99 2.98
CA SER A 468 -22.27 26.98 4.09
C SER A 468 -21.65 27.63 5.32
N ALA A 469 -22.44 28.39 6.08
CA ALA A 469 -21.94 29.09 7.26
C ALA A 469 -21.58 28.16 8.43
N THR A 470 -22.18 26.98 8.50
CA THR A 470 -21.95 25.98 9.56
C THR A 470 -21.93 24.56 9.00
N LYS A 471 -21.39 23.62 9.77
CA LYS A 471 -21.37 22.19 9.44
C LYS A 471 -22.78 21.59 9.28
N ASP A 472 -23.72 21.97 10.14
CA ASP A 472 -25.09 21.48 10.08
C ASP A 472 -25.81 22.00 8.82
N LEU A 473 -25.57 23.27 8.47
CA LEU A 473 -26.07 23.82 7.21
C LEU A 473 -25.44 23.12 6.01
N PHE A 474 -24.14 22.81 6.03
CA PHE A 474 -23.49 22.04 4.97
C PHE A 474 -24.15 20.66 4.79
N GLN A 475 -24.40 19.93 5.87
CA GLN A 475 -25.10 18.64 5.82
C GLN A 475 -26.53 18.78 5.28
N ALA A 476 -27.23 19.82 5.70
CA ALA A 476 -28.56 20.14 5.17
C ALA A 476 -28.52 20.54 3.69
N ASP A 477 -27.48 21.25 3.24
CA ASP A 477 -27.28 21.69 1.86
C ASP A 477 -26.98 20.49 0.93
N ILE A 478 -26.08 19.58 1.30
CA ILE A 478 -25.71 18.43 0.45
C ILE A 478 -26.81 17.35 0.35
N THR A 479 -27.72 17.30 1.33
CA THR A 479 -28.87 16.38 1.32
C THR A 479 -30.14 17.02 0.79
N ARG A 480 -30.11 18.32 0.45
CA ARG A 480 -31.29 19.06 0.01
C ARG A 480 -31.76 18.58 -1.36
N THR A 481 -33.07 18.32 -1.48
CA THR A 481 -33.69 18.02 -2.76
C THR A 481 -33.86 19.28 -3.60
N MET A 482 -33.91 19.14 -4.93
CA MET A 482 -34.15 20.27 -5.83
C MET A 482 -35.51 20.96 -5.58
N ALA A 483 -36.52 20.21 -5.13
CA ALA A 483 -37.81 20.79 -4.74
C ALA A 483 -37.67 21.71 -3.53
N ALA A 484 -36.98 21.25 -2.47
CA ALA A 484 -36.72 22.07 -1.29
C ALA A 484 -35.84 23.30 -1.61
N GLU A 485 -34.84 23.15 -2.49
CA GLU A 485 -34.04 24.30 -2.94
C GLU A 485 -34.87 25.30 -3.76
N SER A 486 -35.78 24.81 -4.61
CA SER A 486 -36.71 25.65 -5.37
C SER A 486 -37.67 26.44 -4.47
N GLU A 487 -38.11 25.84 -3.36
CA GLU A 487 -38.95 26.47 -2.34
C GLU A 487 -38.18 27.55 -1.55
N LEU A 488 -36.92 27.29 -1.22
CA LEU A 488 -36.04 28.23 -0.52
C LEU A 488 -35.58 29.42 -1.38
N THR A 489 -35.85 29.41 -2.69
CA THR A 489 -35.46 30.47 -3.62
C THR A 489 -36.62 31.47 -3.76
N PRO A 490 -36.61 32.62 -3.05
CA PRO A 490 -37.80 33.45 -2.85
C PRO A 490 -38.14 34.37 -4.03
N PHE A 491 -37.28 34.43 -5.04
CA PHE A 491 -37.44 35.20 -6.27
C PHE A 491 -36.99 34.38 -7.48
N CYS A 492 -37.35 34.82 -8.67
CA CYS A 492 -36.89 34.18 -9.88
C CYS A 492 -35.51 34.73 -10.27
N ILE A 493 -34.44 33.94 -10.09
CA ILE A 493 -33.04 34.42 -10.17
C ILE A 493 -32.76 35.23 -11.44
N GLU A 494 -33.10 34.71 -12.62
CA GLU A 494 -32.87 35.40 -13.89
C GLU A 494 -33.54 36.77 -13.99
N THR A 495 -34.68 36.97 -13.32
CA THR A 495 -35.36 38.29 -13.35
C THR A 495 -34.56 39.37 -12.66
N LEU A 496 -33.55 39.04 -11.86
CA LEU A 496 -32.63 40.03 -11.27
C LEU A 496 -31.69 40.65 -12.31
N THR A 497 -31.54 40.02 -13.48
CA THR A 497 -30.79 40.57 -14.62
C THR A 497 -31.65 41.42 -15.55
N ASP A 498 -32.97 41.48 -15.31
CA ASP A 498 -33.88 42.32 -16.08
C ASP A 498 -33.80 43.77 -15.55
N PRO A 499 -33.50 44.79 -16.38
CA PRO A 499 -33.48 46.19 -15.98
C PRO A 499 -34.77 46.70 -15.34
N SER A 500 -35.90 46.02 -15.53
CA SER A 500 -37.19 46.35 -14.91
C SER A 500 -37.34 45.86 -13.47
N ASN A 501 -36.46 44.98 -12.98
CA ASN A 501 -36.52 44.47 -11.62
C ASN A 501 -35.98 45.53 -10.62
N PRO A 502 -36.67 45.82 -9.51
CA PRO A 502 -36.18 46.78 -8.50
C PRO A 502 -34.83 46.42 -7.89
N LEU A 503 -34.45 45.14 -7.93
CA LEU A 503 -33.16 44.63 -7.43
C LEU A 503 -32.09 44.57 -8.54
N PHE A 504 -32.41 44.99 -9.76
CA PHE A 504 -31.44 45.10 -10.85
C PHE A 504 -30.34 46.10 -10.46
N GLY A 505 -29.08 45.65 -10.54
CA GLY A 505 -27.92 46.46 -10.17
C GLY A 505 -27.53 46.37 -8.69
N ASP A 506 -28.24 45.63 -7.85
CA ASP A 506 -27.77 45.35 -6.50
C ASP A 506 -26.50 44.46 -6.57
N PRO A 507 -25.34 44.93 -6.09
CA PRO A 507 -24.07 44.23 -6.28
C PRO A 507 -24.00 42.89 -5.54
N ALA A 508 -24.66 42.77 -4.38
CA ALA A 508 -24.67 41.52 -3.61
C ALA A 508 -25.54 40.47 -4.30
N MET A 509 -26.70 40.89 -4.80
CA MET A 509 -27.60 40.01 -5.56
C MET A 509 -27.00 39.62 -6.91
N GLN A 510 -26.33 40.54 -7.61
CA GLN A 510 -25.64 40.25 -8.87
C GLN A 510 -24.50 39.25 -8.68
N ALA A 511 -23.67 39.41 -7.65
CA ALA A 511 -22.59 38.46 -7.38
C ALA A 511 -23.11 37.05 -7.08
N MET A 512 -24.15 36.93 -6.23
CA MET A 512 -24.79 35.65 -5.94
C MET A 512 -25.46 35.04 -7.18
N THR A 513 -26.14 35.87 -7.97
CA THR A 513 -26.83 35.44 -9.20
C THR A 513 -25.81 34.92 -10.21
N GLN A 514 -24.75 35.68 -10.46
CA GLN A 514 -23.69 35.30 -11.38
C GLN A 514 -23.02 34.00 -10.95
N GLN A 515 -22.66 33.88 -9.68
CA GLN A 515 -22.10 32.65 -9.10
C GLN A 515 -23.00 31.44 -9.35
N ARG A 516 -24.32 31.57 -9.14
CA ARG A 516 -25.24 30.45 -9.39
C ARG A 516 -25.35 30.12 -10.88
N ILE A 517 -25.31 31.10 -11.77
CA ILE A 517 -25.30 30.86 -13.22
C ILE A 517 -23.98 30.18 -13.63
N ASP A 518 -22.83 30.59 -13.05
CA ASP A 518 -21.52 29.97 -13.28
C ASP A 518 -21.54 28.48 -12.90
N ILE A 519 -22.08 28.15 -11.73
CA ILE A 519 -22.24 26.77 -11.27
C ILE A 519 -23.21 26.01 -12.19
N ALA A 520 -24.32 26.64 -12.60
CA ALA A 520 -25.29 26.01 -13.49
C ALA A 520 -24.69 25.66 -14.86
N ALA A 521 -23.98 26.60 -15.48
CA ALA A 521 -23.30 26.39 -16.75
C ALA A 521 -22.24 25.29 -16.66
N LEU A 522 -21.39 25.36 -15.61
CA LEU A 522 -20.36 24.35 -15.36
C LEU A 522 -20.96 22.95 -15.14
N SER A 523 -22.04 22.85 -14.37
CA SER A 523 -22.74 21.58 -14.11
C SER A 523 -23.34 20.96 -15.37
N ALA A 524 -23.63 21.78 -16.38
CA ALA A 524 -24.19 21.36 -17.65
C ALA A 524 -23.12 21.22 -18.75
N GLY A 525 -21.82 21.28 -18.39
CA GLY A 525 -20.70 21.10 -19.33
C GLY A 525 -20.45 22.29 -20.26
N ARG A 526 -20.87 23.51 -19.88
CA ARG A 526 -20.62 24.74 -20.63
C ARG A 526 -19.67 25.65 -19.84
N GLN A 527 -18.41 25.76 -20.28
CA GLN A 527 -17.43 26.67 -19.69
C GLN A 527 -17.46 28.06 -20.36
N ASP A 528 -17.71 28.11 -21.67
CA ASP A 528 -17.81 29.34 -22.44
C ASP A 528 -19.28 29.75 -22.57
N TYR A 529 -19.76 30.61 -21.67
CA TYR A 529 -21.13 31.09 -21.70
C TYR A 529 -21.20 32.59 -21.31
N GLY A 530 -22.08 33.34 -21.98
CA GLY A 530 -22.29 34.77 -21.76
C GLY A 530 -23.49 35.11 -20.87
N GLY A 531 -24.32 34.12 -20.53
CA GLY A 531 -25.44 34.25 -19.62
C GLY A 531 -26.52 33.19 -19.84
N CYS A 532 -27.70 33.39 -19.26
CA CYS A 532 -28.80 32.42 -19.36
C CYS A 532 -29.26 32.13 -20.79
N GLY A 533 -29.15 33.10 -21.71
CA GLY A 533 -29.52 32.92 -23.12
C GLY A 533 -28.75 31.78 -23.82
N ASP A 534 -27.47 31.60 -23.47
CA ASP A 534 -26.61 30.56 -24.05
C ASP A 534 -26.87 29.16 -23.47
N LEU A 535 -27.66 29.08 -22.39
CA LEU A 535 -28.05 27.83 -21.73
C LEU A 535 -29.47 27.37 -22.12
N GLY A 536 -30.15 28.13 -22.99
CA GLY A 536 -31.56 27.89 -23.35
C GLY A 536 -31.82 26.54 -24.03
N ASP A 537 -30.85 26.02 -24.77
CA ASP A 537 -30.89 24.70 -25.42
C ASP A 537 -30.93 23.56 -24.41
N LEU A 538 -30.37 23.77 -23.21
CA LEU A 538 -30.28 22.76 -22.15
C LEU A 538 -31.55 22.67 -21.30
N CYS A 539 -32.43 23.69 -21.34
CA CYS A 539 -33.60 23.82 -20.47
C CYS A 539 -34.61 22.66 -20.52
N ASP A 540 -34.60 21.89 -21.61
CA ASP A 540 -35.48 20.72 -21.83
C ASP A 540 -34.74 19.38 -21.66
N THR A 541 -33.51 19.39 -21.12
CA THR A 541 -32.77 18.18 -20.73
C THR A 541 -33.03 17.83 -19.26
N PHE A 542 -33.01 16.55 -18.90
CA PHE A 542 -33.30 16.14 -17.53
C PHE A 542 -32.30 16.69 -16.50
N ASP A 543 -31.01 16.69 -16.84
CA ASP A 543 -29.91 17.05 -15.94
C ASP A 543 -29.77 18.57 -15.70
N ALA A 544 -30.39 19.41 -16.54
CA ALA A 544 -30.34 20.87 -16.44
C ALA A 544 -31.24 21.48 -15.35
N ARG A 545 -31.37 20.81 -14.19
CA ARG A 545 -32.21 21.28 -13.07
C ARG A 545 -31.71 22.61 -12.50
N LEU A 546 -30.40 22.71 -12.28
CA LEU A 546 -29.80 23.94 -11.76
C LEU A 546 -29.92 25.09 -12.76
N VAL A 547 -29.80 24.80 -14.07
CA VAL A 547 -30.06 25.79 -15.14
C VAL A 547 -31.50 26.30 -15.08
N ARG A 548 -32.49 25.43 -14.85
CA ARG A 548 -33.88 25.88 -14.68
C ARG A 548 -34.11 26.72 -13.43
N LEU A 549 -33.34 26.47 -12.36
CA LEU A 549 -33.42 27.22 -11.12
C LEU A 549 -32.88 28.63 -11.28
N THR A 550 -31.75 28.75 -11.96
CA THR A 550 -31.06 30.02 -12.16
C THR A 550 -31.62 30.81 -13.34
N CYS A 551 -31.88 30.14 -14.46
CA CYS A 551 -32.36 30.67 -15.73
C CYS A 551 -33.85 30.38 -15.95
N GLY A 552 -34.67 30.66 -14.93
CA GLY A 552 -36.10 30.35 -14.96
C GLY A 552 -36.89 31.04 -16.08
N ASN A 553 -36.50 32.23 -16.53
CA ASN A 553 -37.19 32.94 -17.63
C ASN A 553 -36.81 32.40 -19.00
N THR A 554 -35.53 32.24 -19.28
CA THR A 554 -35.00 31.60 -20.49
C THR A 554 -35.53 30.17 -20.61
N CYS A 555 -35.55 29.41 -19.51
CA CYS A 555 -36.12 28.06 -19.49
C CYS A 555 -37.65 28.02 -19.48
N GLY A 556 -38.32 29.17 -19.48
CA GLY A 556 -39.78 29.26 -19.59
C GLY A 556 -40.57 28.89 -18.33
N CYS A 557 -39.95 28.84 -17.15
CA CYS A 557 -40.65 28.65 -15.87
C CYS A 557 -41.66 29.78 -15.57
N LEU A 558 -41.44 31.01 -16.07
CA LEU A 558 -42.38 32.14 -15.93
C LEU A 558 -43.42 32.21 -17.06
N ASN A 559 -43.25 31.41 -18.11
CA ASN A 559 -44.15 31.41 -19.24
C ASN A 559 -45.12 30.23 -19.10
N PRO A 560 -46.42 30.46 -18.82
CA PRO A 560 -47.40 29.38 -18.72
C PRO A 560 -47.60 28.60 -20.02
N TYR A 561 -47.11 29.12 -21.16
CA TYR A 561 -47.23 28.52 -22.50
C TYR A 561 -45.95 27.85 -23.02
N SER A 562 -44.86 27.86 -22.26
CA SER A 562 -43.65 27.09 -22.61
C SER A 562 -43.91 25.57 -22.65
N SER A 563 -42.90 24.77 -22.99
CA SER A 563 -42.99 23.32 -22.81
C SER A 563 -43.31 22.99 -21.34
N ALA A 564 -44.22 22.05 -21.10
CA ALA A 564 -44.59 21.64 -19.74
C ALA A 564 -43.55 20.71 -19.07
N TRP A 565 -42.66 20.12 -19.86
CA TRP A 565 -41.61 19.24 -19.34
C TRP A 565 -40.65 19.98 -18.42
N PHE A 566 -40.38 19.37 -17.27
CA PHE A 566 -39.45 19.85 -16.26
C PHE A 566 -39.77 21.22 -15.66
N LYS A 567 -40.97 21.78 -15.92
CA LYS A 567 -41.39 23.09 -15.36
C LYS A 567 -42.11 22.94 -14.02
N VAL A 568 -41.46 22.25 -13.09
CA VAL A 568 -41.94 21.96 -11.74
C VAL A 568 -40.80 22.14 -10.74
N GLU A 569 -41.11 22.30 -9.46
CA GLU A 569 -40.13 22.55 -8.39
C GLU A 569 -39.09 21.42 -8.28
N ALA A 570 -39.54 20.16 -8.33
CA ALA A 570 -38.65 19.00 -8.28
C ALA A 570 -37.63 18.94 -9.43
N GLN A 571 -37.89 19.67 -10.52
CA GLN A 571 -37.03 19.72 -11.69
C GLN A 571 -36.30 21.06 -11.82
N GLY A 572 -36.37 21.91 -10.80
CA GLY A 572 -35.56 23.11 -10.68
C GLY A 572 -36.27 24.42 -11.03
N CYS A 573 -37.56 24.47 -11.34
CA CYS A 573 -38.21 25.77 -11.44
C CYS A 573 -38.48 26.33 -10.03
N ALA A 574 -37.89 27.49 -9.69
CA ALA A 574 -38.13 28.14 -8.40
C ALA A 574 -39.63 28.42 -8.17
N THR A 575 -40.11 28.25 -6.94
CA THR A 575 -41.53 28.46 -6.56
C THR A 575 -41.99 29.87 -6.91
N ALA A 576 -41.11 30.86 -6.75
CA ALA A 576 -41.39 32.24 -7.14
C ALA A 576 -41.62 32.41 -8.66
N CYS A 577 -40.82 31.74 -9.50
CA CYS A 577 -41.02 31.76 -10.96
C CYS A 577 -42.37 31.14 -11.34
N LEU A 578 -42.71 30.00 -10.74
CA LEU A 578 -43.97 29.29 -11.00
C LEU A 578 -45.18 30.12 -10.56
N ARG A 579 -45.09 30.82 -9.43
CA ARG A 579 -46.13 31.77 -8.97
C ARG A 579 -46.35 32.90 -9.97
N VAL A 580 -45.28 33.42 -10.58
CA VAL A 580 -45.39 34.44 -11.64
C VAL A 580 -46.07 33.86 -12.89
N ALA A 581 -45.74 32.63 -13.29
CA ALA A 581 -46.44 31.96 -14.37
C ALA A 581 -47.92 31.77 -14.08
N GLU A 582 -48.26 31.39 -12.84
CA GLU A 582 -49.65 31.24 -12.38
C GLU A 582 -50.40 32.58 -12.42
N MET A 583 -49.80 33.67 -11.97
CA MET A 583 -50.41 35.02 -12.06
C MET A 583 -50.63 35.46 -13.52
N ARG A 584 -49.64 35.27 -14.39
CA ARG A 584 -49.77 35.56 -15.84
C ARG A 584 -50.89 34.73 -16.46
N MET A 585 -51.03 33.49 -16.01
CA MET A 585 -52.06 32.58 -16.45
C MET A 585 -53.46 32.97 -15.97
N GLN A 586 -53.61 33.40 -14.72
CA GLN A 586 -54.90 33.90 -14.22
C GLN A 586 -55.42 35.11 -15.01
N ASN A 587 -54.49 35.95 -15.49
CA ASN A 587 -54.79 37.11 -16.33
C ASN A 587 -55.03 36.77 -17.81
N SER A 588 -54.75 35.54 -18.23
CA SER A 588 -54.97 35.10 -19.61
C SER A 588 -56.41 34.63 -19.85
N THR A 589 -56.84 34.70 -21.12
CA THR A 589 -58.10 34.12 -21.57
C THR A 589 -57.93 32.63 -21.77
N CYS A 590 -58.82 31.83 -21.17
CA CYS A 590 -58.84 30.39 -21.39
C CYS A 590 -59.23 30.11 -22.85
N GLN A 591 -58.26 29.66 -23.64
CA GLN A 591 -58.44 29.28 -25.03
C GLN A 591 -57.60 28.04 -25.29
N ASP A 592 -58.19 27.08 -26.01
CA ASP A 592 -57.43 25.92 -26.48
C ASP A 592 -56.38 26.40 -27.47
N LEU A 593 -55.11 26.09 -27.18
CA LEU A 593 -54.03 26.38 -28.10
C LEU A 593 -54.12 25.42 -29.30
N PRO A 594 -53.98 25.91 -30.54
CA PRO A 594 -53.85 25.03 -31.69
C PRO A 594 -52.60 24.14 -31.52
N PRO A 595 -52.53 22.97 -32.18
CA PRO A 595 -51.34 22.11 -32.18
C PRO A 595 -50.20 22.81 -32.94
N ASP A 596 -49.55 23.72 -32.24
CA ASP A 596 -48.42 24.52 -32.69
C ASP A 596 -47.10 23.74 -32.54
N ASP A 597 -45.99 24.44 -32.77
CA ASP A 597 -44.66 23.83 -32.65
C ASP A 597 -44.32 23.44 -31.21
N ASN A 598 -44.84 24.17 -30.20
CA ASN A 598 -44.64 23.82 -28.79
C ASN A 598 -45.37 22.55 -28.41
N TRP A 599 -46.61 22.37 -28.89
CA TRP A 599 -47.37 21.14 -28.73
C TRP A 599 -46.64 19.95 -29.35
N ARG A 600 -46.18 20.08 -30.59
CA ARG A 600 -45.40 19.02 -31.25
C ARG A 600 -44.11 18.74 -30.49
N LYS A 601 -43.36 19.77 -30.10
CA LYS A 601 -42.10 19.65 -29.34
C LYS A 601 -42.31 18.90 -28.02
N PHE A 602 -43.38 19.21 -27.29
CA PHE A 602 -43.73 18.51 -26.05
C PHE A 602 -43.87 17.00 -26.31
N TRP A 603 -44.67 16.61 -27.29
CA TRP A 603 -44.92 15.18 -27.55
C TRP A 603 -43.74 14.45 -28.20
N THR A 604 -42.93 15.12 -29.03
CA THR A 604 -41.72 14.51 -29.60
C THR A 604 -40.64 14.27 -28.55
N LEU A 605 -40.58 15.09 -27.50
CA LEU A 605 -39.65 14.89 -26.38
C LEU A 605 -40.10 13.78 -25.42
N TYR A 606 -41.35 13.37 -25.44
CA TYR A 606 -41.92 12.44 -24.44
C TYR A 606 -41.12 11.13 -24.27
N PRO A 607 -40.66 10.42 -25.32
CA PRO A 607 -39.87 9.21 -25.13
C PRO A 607 -38.50 9.48 -24.48
N THR A 608 -37.82 10.57 -24.89
CA THR A 608 -36.53 10.97 -24.33
C THR A 608 -36.68 11.36 -22.87
N VAL A 609 -37.70 12.16 -22.54
CA VAL A 609 -37.99 12.61 -21.18
C VAL A 609 -38.26 11.44 -20.24
N LEU A 610 -39.08 10.48 -20.67
CA LEU A 610 -39.34 9.27 -19.89
C LEU A 610 -38.07 8.43 -19.72
N SER A 611 -37.26 8.30 -20.78
CA SER A 611 -35.99 7.57 -20.68
C SER A 611 -35.05 8.17 -19.65
N SER A 612 -34.92 9.50 -19.63
CA SER A 612 -34.13 10.20 -18.62
C SER A 612 -34.77 10.11 -17.23
N PHE A 613 -36.10 10.24 -17.11
CA PHE A 613 -36.79 10.18 -15.82
C PHE A 613 -36.63 8.82 -15.11
N TYR A 614 -36.67 7.72 -15.87
CA TYR A 614 -36.46 6.37 -15.35
C TYR A 614 -34.99 5.92 -15.35
N GLY A 615 -34.07 6.75 -15.86
CA GLY A 615 -32.64 6.42 -15.99
C GLY A 615 -32.35 5.22 -16.89
N ARG A 616 -33.27 4.87 -17.81
CA ARG A 616 -33.15 3.74 -18.73
C ARG A 616 -33.80 4.08 -20.07
N ASP A 617 -33.18 3.68 -21.16
CA ASP A 617 -33.76 3.84 -22.50
C ASP A 617 -35.05 3.01 -22.62
N ILE A 618 -36.19 3.69 -22.75
CA ILE A 618 -37.49 3.03 -22.84
C ILE A 618 -37.79 2.49 -24.23
N THR A 619 -36.99 2.84 -25.24
CA THR A 619 -37.24 2.43 -26.64
C THR A 619 -37.19 0.91 -26.82
N GLY A 620 -36.44 0.21 -25.95
CA GLY A 620 -36.39 -1.25 -25.88
C GLY A 620 -37.51 -1.92 -25.08
N THR A 621 -38.42 -1.15 -24.45
CA THR A 621 -39.49 -1.72 -23.60
C THR A 621 -40.74 -2.05 -24.41
N SER A 622 -41.56 -2.98 -23.91
CA SER A 622 -42.86 -3.32 -24.52
C SER A 622 -43.85 -2.15 -24.58
N PHE A 623 -43.65 -1.12 -23.74
CA PHE A 623 -44.50 0.07 -23.72
C PHE A 623 -44.20 1.04 -24.85
N TYR A 624 -43.03 0.95 -25.50
CA TYR A 624 -42.60 1.94 -26.49
C TYR A 624 -43.59 2.08 -27.66
N ALA A 625 -44.14 0.97 -28.16
CA ALA A 625 -45.15 1.00 -29.21
C ALA A 625 -46.40 1.79 -28.78
N GLY A 626 -46.86 1.60 -27.53
CA GLY A 626 -47.98 2.35 -26.96
C GLY A 626 -47.66 3.83 -26.77
N ILE A 627 -46.43 4.15 -26.35
CA ILE A 627 -45.92 5.53 -26.24
C ILE A 627 -45.93 6.20 -27.62
N THR A 628 -45.33 5.58 -28.64
CA THR A 628 -45.29 6.12 -30.00
C THR A 628 -46.69 6.30 -30.58
N GLN A 629 -47.61 5.36 -30.35
CA GLN A 629 -49.00 5.50 -30.76
C GLN A 629 -49.68 6.68 -30.06
N THR A 630 -49.46 6.85 -28.75
CA THR A 630 -50.01 7.96 -27.96
C THR A 630 -49.44 9.29 -28.45
N VAL A 631 -48.13 9.39 -28.67
CA VAL A 631 -47.47 10.58 -29.24
C VAL A 631 -48.08 10.95 -30.58
N ASN A 632 -48.20 9.99 -31.51
CA ASN A 632 -48.75 10.24 -32.84
C ASN A 632 -50.21 10.68 -32.78
N ALA A 633 -51.01 10.07 -31.89
CA ALA A 633 -52.39 10.47 -31.66
C ALA A 633 -52.46 11.91 -31.10
N MET A 634 -51.63 12.25 -30.12
CA MET A 634 -51.60 13.59 -29.52
C MET A 634 -51.13 14.66 -30.52
N ILE A 635 -50.09 14.38 -31.31
CA ILE A 635 -49.58 15.30 -32.34
C ILE A 635 -50.62 15.57 -33.42
N SER A 636 -51.36 14.55 -33.86
CA SER A 636 -52.34 14.67 -34.95
C SER A 636 -53.70 15.21 -34.48
N GLY A 637 -54.15 14.80 -33.30
CA GLY A 637 -55.50 15.11 -32.81
C GLY A 637 -55.59 16.25 -31.79
N GLY A 638 -54.47 16.74 -31.24
CA GLY A 638 -54.45 17.88 -30.30
C GLY A 638 -55.19 17.62 -28.98
N CYS A 639 -55.68 18.69 -28.36
CA CYS A 639 -56.39 18.66 -27.07
C CYS A 639 -57.55 17.63 -26.97
N PRO A 640 -58.39 17.40 -27.99
CA PRO A 640 -59.44 16.37 -27.93
C PRO A 640 -58.94 14.98 -27.55
N VAL A 641 -57.71 14.62 -27.94
CA VAL A 641 -57.13 13.30 -27.62
C VAL A 641 -56.80 13.17 -26.13
N LEU A 642 -56.44 14.27 -25.45
CA LEU A 642 -56.24 14.28 -23.99
C LEU A 642 -57.50 13.84 -23.24
N SER A 643 -58.69 14.17 -23.75
CA SER A 643 -59.94 13.74 -23.12
C SER A 643 -60.19 12.23 -23.24
N GLN A 644 -59.66 11.61 -24.29
CA GLN A 644 -59.78 10.17 -24.54
C GLN A 644 -58.71 9.36 -23.80
N SER A 645 -57.53 9.94 -23.61
CA SER A 645 -56.41 9.35 -22.85
C SER A 645 -55.92 10.33 -21.78
N PRO A 646 -56.68 10.49 -20.67
CA PRO A 646 -56.40 11.52 -19.67
C PRO A 646 -55.20 11.23 -18.77
N LEU A 647 -54.69 9.98 -18.79
CA LEU A 647 -53.58 9.52 -17.97
C LEU A 647 -52.34 9.28 -18.84
N GLU A 648 -51.17 9.57 -18.25
CA GLU A 648 -49.87 9.23 -18.80
C GLU A 648 -49.62 7.72 -18.64
N LEU A 649 -49.11 7.07 -19.68
CA LEU A 649 -49.10 5.61 -19.80
C LEU A 649 -48.32 4.90 -18.67
N MET A 650 -47.21 5.47 -18.20
CA MET A 650 -46.30 4.77 -17.29
C MET A 650 -46.50 5.13 -15.80
N THR A 651 -46.68 6.41 -15.51
CA THR A 651 -46.87 7.00 -14.18
C THR A 651 -48.34 7.04 -13.77
N GLN A 652 -49.27 6.88 -14.72
CA GLN A 652 -50.71 7.07 -14.52
C GLN A 652 -51.06 8.49 -14.02
N ALA A 653 -50.15 9.46 -14.11
CA ALA A 653 -50.41 10.84 -13.78
C ALA A 653 -51.40 11.45 -14.79
N SER A 654 -52.35 12.25 -14.31
CA SER A 654 -53.26 12.94 -15.23
C SER A 654 -52.51 14.03 -15.97
N TRP A 655 -52.55 14.02 -17.31
CA TRP A 655 -51.97 15.07 -18.14
C TRP A 655 -52.49 16.45 -17.77
N CYS A 656 -53.80 16.53 -17.49
CA CYS A 656 -54.48 17.76 -17.13
C CYS A 656 -54.08 18.28 -15.73
N GLN A 657 -53.74 17.40 -14.79
CA GLN A 657 -53.32 17.79 -13.43
C GLN A 657 -51.80 17.95 -13.29
N GLY A 658 -51.03 17.44 -14.24
CA GLY A 658 -49.57 17.42 -14.16
C GLY A 658 -49.05 16.31 -13.25
N MET A 659 -47.73 16.27 -13.15
CA MET A 659 -46.98 15.43 -12.22
C MET A 659 -45.96 16.31 -11.50
N PRO A 660 -46.09 16.56 -10.17
CA PRO A 660 -45.24 17.48 -9.43
C PRO A 660 -43.73 17.21 -9.56
N THR A 661 -43.36 15.97 -9.88
CA THR A 661 -41.98 15.54 -10.04
C THR A 661 -41.44 15.64 -11.47
N LEU A 662 -42.26 15.88 -12.50
CA LEU A 662 -41.84 15.77 -13.89
C LEU A 662 -42.38 16.86 -14.83
N PHE A 663 -43.68 17.12 -14.83
CA PHE A 663 -44.30 18.05 -15.78
C PHE A 663 -45.46 18.80 -15.16
N ARG A 664 -45.64 20.06 -15.57
CA ARG A 664 -46.74 20.88 -15.07
C ARG A 664 -48.10 20.47 -15.67
N PRO A 665 -49.23 20.89 -15.09
CA PRO A 665 -50.55 20.66 -15.68
C PRO A 665 -50.62 21.12 -17.14
N LEU A 666 -51.10 20.24 -18.05
CA LEU A 666 -51.39 20.63 -19.44
C LEU A 666 -52.72 21.37 -19.58
N ALA A 667 -53.67 21.11 -18.68
CA ALA A 667 -54.91 21.83 -18.62
C ALA A 667 -54.84 22.80 -17.45
N ILE A 668 -54.73 24.09 -17.74
CA ILE A 668 -54.92 25.10 -16.70
C ILE A 668 -56.36 25.57 -16.75
N VAL A 669 -57.21 24.86 -16.01
CA VAL A 669 -58.62 25.23 -15.84
C VAL A 669 -58.65 26.53 -15.05
N LYS A 670 -59.22 27.58 -15.65
CA LYS A 670 -59.66 28.77 -14.91
C LYS A 670 -60.74 28.33 -13.94
N LEU A 671 -60.36 27.95 -12.73
CA LEU A 671 -61.31 27.73 -11.65
C LEU A 671 -61.86 29.11 -11.29
N HIS A 672 -62.87 29.56 -12.04
CA HIS A 672 -63.65 30.72 -11.66
C HIS A 672 -64.44 30.27 -10.45
N LEU A 673 -63.79 30.42 -9.29
CA LEU A 673 -64.31 30.17 -7.97
C LEU A 673 -65.68 30.85 -7.91
N LYS A 674 -66.70 30.00 -8.00
CA LYS A 674 -68.11 30.28 -7.77
C LYS A 674 -68.32 30.59 -6.28
N THR A 675 -67.47 31.44 -5.69
CA THR A 675 -67.53 31.97 -4.33
C THR A 675 -68.56 33.08 -4.23
N LEU A 676 -69.73 32.87 -4.85
CA LEU A 676 -70.94 33.66 -4.63
C LEU A 676 -72.12 32.77 -4.20
N ARG A 677 -71.87 31.52 -3.77
CA ARG A 677 -72.97 30.65 -3.29
C ARG A 677 -72.77 29.95 -1.95
N ARG A 678 -71.84 30.42 -1.13
CA ARG A 678 -71.69 29.92 0.26
C ARG A 678 -71.67 31.00 1.33
N ASN A 679 -72.22 32.19 1.03
CA ASN A 679 -72.38 33.29 1.99
C ASN A 679 -73.84 33.54 2.39
N SER A 680 -74.70 32.51 2.41
CA SER A 680 -76.11 32.66 2.81
C SER A 680 -76.71 31.51 3.61
N ARG A 681 -75.91 30.72 4.34
CA ARG A 681 -76.42 29.83 5.39
C ARG A 681 -75.26 29.34 6.26
N GLY A 682 -75.17 29.88 7.49
CA GLY A 682 -74.34 29.27 8.52
C GLY A 682 -73.63 30.20 9.51
N GLU A 683 -74.13 31.41 9.78
CA GLU A 683 -73.89 32.01 11.10
C GLU A 683 -74.94 31.47 12.07
N MET A 684 -74.53 30.53 12.94
CA MET A 684 -74.95 30.42 14.35
C MET A 684 -74.45 29.07 14.92
N LEU A 685 -73.84 29.16 16.12
CA LEU A 685 -73.31 28.09 16.99
C LEU A 685 -71.94 27.55 16.51
N GLU A 686 -70.87 27.51 17.30
CA GLU A 686 -70.75 27.48 18.75
C GLU A 686 -69.27 27.78 19.11
N MET A 687 -69.06 28.72 20.02
CA MET A 687 -67.80 28.86 20.76
C MET A 687 -67.84 27.94 21.98
N ALA A 688 -66.64 27.45 22.36
CA ALA A 688 -66.25 26.82 23.63
C ALA A 688 -66.33 25.29 23.71
N ALA A 689 -65.16 24.65 23.77
CA ALA A 689 -64.83 23.72 24.86
C ALA A 689 -63.33 23.39 24.90
N GLU A 690 -62.79 23.64 26.09
CA GLU A 690 -61.47 23.29 26.61
C GLU A 690 -61.24 21.77 26.81
N HIS A 691 -59.95 21.42 26.85
CA HIS A 691 -59.31 20.46 27.76
C HIS A 691 -59.35 18.92 27.53
N LYS A 692 -58.14 18.37 27.73
CA LYS A 692 -57.73 17.01 28.18
C LYS A 692 -57.49 15.92 27.13
N GLY A 693 -56.24 15.44 27.09
CA GLY A 693 -55.90 14.06 26.70
C GLY A 693 -56.48 13.03 27.69
N PRO A 694 -56.32 11.70 27.45
CA PRO A 694 -54.99 11.08 27.55
C PRO A 694 -54.73 9.89 26.59
N ARG A 695 -53.49 9.38 26.70
CA ARG A 695 -52.92 8.15 26.13
C ARG A 695 -53.88 6.95 26.14
N VAL A 696 -53.82 6.13 25.08
CA VAL A 696 -54.08 4.68 25.15
C VAL A 696 -53.05 3.94 24.30
N ASN A 697 -52.32 3.06 24.97
CA ASN A 697 -51.53 1.95 24.46
C ASN A 697 -52.48 0.77 24.23
N VAL A 698 -52.41 0.07 23.09
CA VAL A 698 -52.89 -1.31 22.96
C VAL A 698 -51.91 -2.06 22.06
N GLY A 699 -51.32 -3.12 22.63
CA GLY A 699 -50.56 -4.13 21.89
C GLY A 699 -51.37 -5.40 21.66
N TRP A 700 -50.63 -6.45 21.29
CA TRP A 700 -50.98 -7.86 21.10
C TRP A 700 -51.62 -8.21 19.75
N VAL A 701 -51.00 -9.12 18.99
CA VAL A 701 -51.15 -10.58 19.16
C VAL A 701 -50.02 -11.33 18.42
N ASP A 702 -49.45 -12.30 19.14
CA ASP A 702 -48.53 -13.37 18.71
C ASP A 702 -49.18 -14.41 17.79
N ALA A 703 -48.35 -15.09 16.97
CA ALA A 703 -48.46 -16.54 16.75
C ALA A 703 -47.19 -17.11 16.05
N GLN A 704 -46.29 -17.66 16.87
CA GLN A 704 -45.84 -19.07 16.87
C GLN A 704 -45.27 -19.77 15.62
N ASP A 705 -43.95 -20.04 15.72
CA ASP A 705 -43.31 -21.37 15.93
C ASP A 705 -42.98 -22.36 14.80
N VAL A 706 -41.70 -22.76 14.86
CA VAL A 706 -41.05 -24.07 14.59
C VAL A 706 -40.58 -24.36 13.16
N TYR A 707 -39.25 -24.32 12.97
CA TYR A 707 -38.41 -25.49 12.64
C TYR A 707 -36.94 -25.21 13.02
N GLU A 708 -36.44 -25.88 14.06
CA GLU A 708 -35.01 -26.18 14.20
C GLU A 708 -34.63 -27.29 13.21
N VAL A 709 -33.46 -27.20 12.58
CA VAL A 709 -32.38 -28.22 12.55
C VAL A 709 -31.22 -27.67 11.69
N THR A 710 -30.13 -27.31 12.36
CA THR A 710 -28.69 -27.45 11.99
C THR A 710 -28.23 -27.22 10.54
N PRO A 711 -27.33 -26.23 10.33
CA PRO A 711 -26.05 -26.55 9.68
C PRO A 711 -24.89 -25.67 10.23
N LEU A 712 -24.46 -25.90 11.48
CA LEU A 712 -23.26 -25.22 12.03
C LEU A 712 -22.13 -26.19 12.41
N VAL A 713 -22.35 -27.49 12.24
CA VAL A 713 -21.34 -28.54 12.52
C VAL A 713 -20.64 -29.03 11.25
N GLU A 714 -21.18 -28.75 10.06
CA GLU A 714 -20.58 -29.17 8.78
C GLU A 714 -19.74 -28.07 8.10
N ALA A 715 -19.92 -26.79 8.46
CA ALA A 715 -19.08 -25.68 7.97
C ALA A 715 -17.68 -25.68 8.63
N VAL A 716 -17.61 -25.96 9.94
CA VAL A 716 -16.33 -26.09 10.67
C VAL A 716 -15.57 -27.38 10.27
N ARG A 717 -16.28 -28.40 9.78
CA ARG A 717 -15.68 -29.66 9.29
C ARG A 717 -15.09 -29.52 7.87
N GLN A 718 -15.53 -28.55 7.08
CA GLN A 718 -14.97 -28.25 5.76
C GLN A 718 -13.74 -27.34 5.83
N GLU A 719 -13.66 -26.46 6.82
CA GLU A 719 -12.52 -25.56 7.05
C GLU A 719 -11.32 -26.29 7.71
N LEU A 720 -11.58 -27.34 8.50
CA LEU A 720 -10.54 -28.23 9.02
C LEU A 720 -9.97 -29.22 7.99
N ARG A 721 -10.56 -29.33 6.78
CA ARG A 721 -10.01 -30.14 5.67
C ARG A 721 -9.15 -29.34 4.67
N SER A 722 -9.17 -28.01 4.68
CA SER A 722 -8.28 -27.20 3.84
C SER A 722 -6.92 -26.93 4.49
N SER A 723 -6.81 -27.07 5.82
CA SER A 723 -5.55 -26.91 6.56
C SER A 723 -4.54 -28.07 6.36
N ALA A 724 -5.01 -29.25 5.91
CA ALA A 724 -4.16 -30.43 5.68
C ALA A 724 -3.36 -30.41 4.36
N LYS A 725 -3.49 -29.37 3.52
CA LYS A 725 -2.71 -29.26 2.26
C LYS A 725 -1.40 -28.47 2.39
N ASN A 726 -1.20 -27.72 3.48
CA ASN A 726 0.04 -26.97 3.70
C ASN A 726 1.12 -27.76 4.47
N GLU A 727 0.75 -28.83 5.20
CA GLU A 727 1.75 -29.70 5.84
C GLU A 727 2.63 -30.42 4.81
N HIS A 728 2.11 -30.74 3.62
CA HIS A 728 2.91 -31.40 2.58
C HIS A 728 3.99 -30.50 1.98
N LEU A 729 3.78 -29.18 1.92
CA LEU A 729 4.77 -28.24 1.40
C LEU A 729 5.87 -27.96 2.42
N GLU A 730 5.52 -27.85 3.70
CA GLU A 730 6.50 -27.71 4.79
C GLU A 730 7.28 -29.02 5.02
N VAL A 731 6.65 -30.19 4.90
CA VAL A 731 7.35 -31.48 4.86
C VAL A 731 8.22 -31.61 3.61
N PHE A 732 7.83 -31.06 2.46
CA PHE A 732 8.66 -31.06 1.25
C PHE A 732 9.86 -30.12 1.37
N LYS A 733 9.69 -28.92 1.94
CA LYS A 733 10.79 -27.98 2.23
C LYS A 733 11.74 -28.53 3.29
N ALA A 734 11.20 -29.10 4.37
CA ALA A 734 12.00 -29.77 5.39
C ALA A 734 12.72 -31.00 4.83
N ASN A 735 12.07 -31.80 3.98
CA ASN A 735 12.72 -32.94 3.31
C ASN A 735 13.74 -32.50 2.26
N ALA A 736 13.53 -31.38 1.56
CA ALA A 736 14.51 -30.82 0.64
C ALA A 736 15.73 -30.30 1.39
N LEU A 737 15.53 -29.57 2.50
CA LEU A 737 16.62 -29.10 3.37
C LEU A 737 17.36 -30.28 4.02
N VAL A 738 16.63 -31.28 4.53
CA VAL A 738 17.20 -32.51 5.09
C VAL A 738 17.89 -33.34 4.00
N SER A 739 17.40 -33.34 2.76
CA SER A 739 18.04 -34.01 1.63
C SER A 739 19.34 -33.31 1.23
N VAL A 740 19.35 -31.98 1.18
CA VAL A 740 20.55 -31.18 0.91
C VAL A 740 21.56 -31.35 2.04
N LEU A 741 21.14 -31.27 3.30
CA LEU A 741 22.00 -31.54 4.46
C LEU A 741 22.52 -32.97 4.45
N ARG A 742 21.69 -33.96 4.05
CA ARG A 742 22.09 -35.37 3.94
C ARG A 742 23.10 -35.57 2.82
N GLU A 743 22.95 -34.93 1.67
CA GLU A 743 23.94 -35.02 0.59
C GLU A 743 25.21 -34.24 0.89
N MET A 744 25.13 -33.08 1.56
CA MET A 744 26.32 -32.40 2.08
C MET A 744 27.05 -33.29 3.08
N THR A 745 26.32 -33.92 4.01
CA THR A 745 26.91 -34.83 5.00
C THR A 745 27.52 -36.06 4.32
N ARG A 746 26.87 -36.59 3.28
CA ARG A 746 27.40 -37.71 2.48
C ARG A 746 28.66 -37.32 1.72
N ALA A 747 28.66 -36.19 1.03
CA ALA A 747 29.84 -35.66 0.34
C ALA A 747 30.99 -35.38 1.32
N LEU A 748 30.70 -34.89 2.53
CA LEU A 748 31.70 -34.69 3.59
C LEU A 748 32.25 -36.02 4.11
N LEU A 749 31.40 -37.04 4.27
CA LEU A 749 31.81 -38.39 4.68
C LEU A 749 32.61 -39.12 3.60
N GLU A 750 32.26 -38.95 2.32
CA GLU A 750 33.01 -39.49 1.17
C GLU A 750 34.37 -38.80 1.03
N ALA A 751 34.43 -37.47 1.14
CA ALA A 751 35.68 -36.73 1.15
C ALA A 751 36.57 -37.09 2.36
N LEU A 752 35.99 -37.43 3.52
CA LEU A 752 36.72 -37.93 4.69
C LEU A 752 37.16 -39.40 4.54
N SER A 753 36.44 -40.19 3.74
CA SER A 753 36.78 -41.59 3.42
C SER A 753 37.98 -41.68 2.48
N ASP A 754 38.05 -40.82 1.46
CA ASP A 754 39.14 -40.81 0.47
C ASP A 754 40.45 -40.22 1.02
N VAL A 755 40.42 -39.55 2.17
CA VAL A 755 41.63 -39.01 2.85
C VAL A 755 42.29 -40.02 3.80
N ASN A 756 41.63 -41.16 4.08
CA ASN A 756 42.15 -42.23 4.95
C ASN A 756 42.59 -43.51 4.21
N GLY A 757 42.55 -43.51 2.88
CA GLY A 757 43.21 -44.51 2.01
C GLY A 757 44.46 -43.92 1.37
#